data_AF-A0A831TMG8-F1
#
_entry.id   AF-A0A831TMG8-F1
#
_cell.length_a   1.000
_cell.length_b   1.000
_cell.length_c   1.000
_cell.angle_alpha   90.00
_cell.angle_beta   90.00
_cell.angle_gamma   90.00
#
_symmetry.space_group_name_H-M   'P 1'
#
loop_
_entity.id
_entity.type
_entity.pdbx_description
1 polymer ?
#
loop_
_entity_poly.entity_id
_entity_poly.type
_entity_poly.pdbx_seq_one_letter_code
_entity_poly.pdbx_strand_id
1 'polypeptide(L)'
;MEELKRVDPEVYEAIRGEAERQHGSLELIASENFVSRAVLEAMGSVLTNKYAEGYPGRRYYGGCEWMDVVERLAIERCKALFGAEHANVQPHSGAQANLAAYLAFLAPGDTLLGMDLAHGGHLTHGSPVNFSGRLFRVVPYGVREEDGRIDYDRVRELARRERPRVILAGASAYPRVVDFAAFASIAREVGAVLIVDMAHTAGLVAGGVHPNPVPHADVVTSTVHKTLRGPRGGFILCREAHAKAIDRQVFPGTQGGPLMHVIAAKAVAFREAATPAFRAYAAQVVRNARALAETLLARGFDLVSGGTDTHLLLVDLRRRGLTGKEAEEALGRAGITVNKNTVPGETRSPFVTSGLRLGTAALTTRGMREAEMETIGGWIADVLESPADEGVQGRVRRAVAELCAAFPLYEEVRRGLGFIMTVYRRRLTSSLYALQQSLRRRKQYLMGLWTDRDRPAGLDDEDIEEADLERDEVEEIGDRPGWWEDEVRELDKLLEGVERLGGESKLAALREHLAEALARWDQVLVFTQYTDTLDFLRQELLPTFGARLGCYSGRGGEVWNPSRQAWEGMSKERIQRLFAEGNIKVLLCTEAAGEGLNLQNCGVLFNYDMPWNPMKVEQRIGRIDRIGQRRPEVFIRHYFYRGTVEAEVYRVLGDRIGWFETVVGELQPILQRAASAIERAALATENQRKAVLEEELKALERAWDTRQEGASPVAEWQPLADPSGPAAPVTLRDLEAVLSKSLAWSDGRPEPAGEGLFHIRLENQETHVTTRPDILDQPQESAINFWSYGTKEFDASLRLPTPPSQPCLIRLQTIGSSQRIGFYAWRRGRWEPVQSLDELLQSLDTTEQRDPGPAA
;
A
#
# COMPACT_ATOMS: atom_id res chain seq x y z
N MET A 1 -13.28 -10.81 -2.54
CA MET A 1 -14.70 -10.61 -2.90
C MET A 1 -15.25 -11.98 -3.28
N GLU A 2 -15.27 -12.91 -2.32
CA GLU A 2 -15.30 -14.34 -2.64
C GLU A 2 -16.64 -14.80 -3.21
N GLU A 3 -17.74 -14.26 -2.69
CA GLU A 3 -19.06 -14.56 -3.24
C GLU A 3 -19.18 -14.12 -4.70
N LEU A 4 -18.63 -12.96 -5.06
CA LEU A 4 -18.62 -12.52 -6.45
C LEU A 4 -17.75 -13.44 -7.30
N LYS A 5 -16.54 -13.77 -6.86
CA LYS A 5 -15.63 -14.68 -7.58
C LYS A 5 -16.29 -16.04 -7.83
N ARG A 6 -17.06 -16.55 -6.87
CA ARG A 6 -17.78 -17.81 -6.96
C ARG A 6 -18.98 -17.76 -7.91
N VAL A 7 -19.73 -16.66 -7.88
CA VAL A 7 -20.97 -16.49 -8.67
C VAL A 7 -20.69 -16.01 -10.10
N ASP A 8 -19.75 -15.08 -10.26
CA ASP A 8 -19.40 -14.43 -11.53
C ASP A 8 -17.88 -14.11 -11.56
N PRO A 9 -17.05 -15.11 -11.90
CA PRO A 9 -15.59 -14.93 -11.97
C PRO A 9 -15.16 -13.93 -13.04
N GLU A 10 -15.93 -13.76 -14.14
CA GLU A 10 -15.60 -12.81 -15.20
C GLU A 10 -15.69 -11.36 -14.70
N VAL A 11 -16.77 -11.02 -13.99
CA VAL A 11 -16.92 -9.70 -13.36
C VAL A 11 -15.88 -9.50 -12.25
N TYR A 12 -15.56 -10.53 -11.48
CA TYR A 12 -14.49 -10.46 -10.48
C TYR A 12 -13.14 -10.12 -11.11
N GLU A 13 -12.75 -10.78 -12.20
CA GLU A 13 -11.49 -10.52 -12.90
C GLU A 13 -11.47 -9.11 -13.51
N ALA A 14 -12.58 -8.63 -14.06
CA ALA A 14 -12.68 -7.25 -14.57
C ALA A 14 -12.47 -6.21 -13.44
N ILE A 15 -13.03 -6.44 -12.26
CA ILE A 15 -12.85 -5.56 -11.09
C ILE A 15 -11.40 -5.60 -10.60
N ARG A 16 -10.80 -6.79 -10.54
CA ARG A 16 -9.38 -6.96 -10.17
C ARG A 16 -8.46 -6.23 -11.17
N GLY A 17 -8.69 -6.41 -12.46
CA GLY A 17 -7.92 -5.76 -13.52
C GLY A 17 -8.02 -4.23 -13.47
N GLU A 18 -9.20 -3.66 -13.21
CA GLU A 18 -9.34 -2.21 -13.03
C GLU A 18 -8.63 -1.72 -11.75
N ALA A 19 -8.69 -2.49 -10.66
CA ALA A 19 -7.94 -2.16 -9.45
C ALA A 19 -6.43 -2.12 -9.73
N GLU A 20 -5.90 -3.08 -10.49
CA GLU A 20 -4.49 -3.11 -10.91
C GLU A 20 -4.13 -1.94 -11.82
N ARG A 21 -4.99 -1.59 -12.79
CA ARG A 21 -4.80 -0.40 -13.63
C ARG A 21 -4.69 0.86 -12.78
N GLN A 22 -5.62 1.08 -11.85
CA GLN A 22 -5.62 2.24 -10.97
C GLN A 22 -4.38 2.30 -10.06
N HIS A 23 -3.90 1.15 -9.60
CA HIS A 23 -2.66 1.08 -8.82
C HIS A 23 -1.44 1.42 -9.66
N GLY A 24 -1.35 0.90 -10.89
CA GLY A 24 -0.16 0.97 -11.74
C GLY A 24 -0.06 2.18 -12.68
N SER A 25 -1.06 3.06 -12.71
CA SER A 25 -1.09 4.24 -13.61
C SER A 25 -1.30 5.56 -12.85
N LEU A 26 -0.93 6.68 -13.49
CA LEU A 26 -1.20 8.02 -12.97
C LEU A 26 -2.55 8.52 -13.49
N GLU A 27 -3.48 8.73 -12.58
CA GLU A 27 -4.83 9.23 -12.89
C GLU A 27 -4.87 10.77 -12.81
N LEU A 28 -4.92 11.43 -13.96
CA LEU A 28 -4.95 12.90 -14.10
C LEU A 28 -6.26 13.40 -14.72
N ILE A 29 -7.29 12.56 -14.87
CA ILE A 29 -8.63 13.03 -15.24
C ILE A 29 -9.18 13.94 -14.13
N ALA A 30 -9.42 15.21 -14.44
CA ALA A 30 -9.80 16.24 -13.45
C ALA A 30 -11.16 16.02 -12.74
N SER A 31 -11.94 15.05 -13.19
CA SER A 31 -13.22 14.65 -12.60
C SER A 31 -13.15 13.32 -11.85
N GLU A 32 -11.99 12.69 -11.77
CA GLU A 32 -11.78 11.43 -11.05
C GLU A 32 -11.07 11.66 -9.71
N ASN A 33 -11.27 10.68 -8.83
CA ASN A 33 -10.66 10.62 -7.51
C ASN A 33 -10.82 9.21 -6.94
N PHE A 34 -10.07 8.90 -5.88
CA PHE A 34 -10.20 7.64 -5.15
C PHE A 34 -10.96 7.87 -3.85
N VAL A 35 -12.04 7.14 -3.64
CA VAL A 35 -12.83 7.23 -2.41
C VAL A 35 -12.14 6.49 -1.26
N SER A 36 -12.54 6.73 -0.01
CA SER A 36 -12.07 5.91 1.11
C SER A 36 -12.70 4.51 1.09
N ARG A 37 -12.10 3.56 1.83
CA ARG A 37 -12.70 2.24 2.04
C ARG A 37 -14.06 2.31 2.73
N ALA A 38 -14.21 3.21 3.71
CA ALA A 38 -15.49 3.41 4.39
C ALA A 38 -16.61 3.84 3.42
N VAL A 39 -16.29 4.66 2.40
CA VAL A 39 -17.22 5.01 1.34
C VAL A 39 -17.58 3.78 0.48
N LEU A 40 -16.61 2.95 0.10
CA LEU A 40 -16.87 1.71 -0.66
C LEU A 40 -17.73 0.71 0.12
N GLU A 41 -17.44 0.53 1.41
CA GLU A 41 -18.17 -0.38 2.31
C GLU A 41 -19.62 0.08 2.48
N ALA A 42 -19.86 1.38 2.64
CA ALA A 42 -21.21 1.93 2.70
C ALA A 42 -21.98 1.75 1.37
N MET A 43 -21.30 1.91 0.22
CA MET A 43 -21.90 1.68 -1.10
C MET A 43 -22.30 0.22 -1.31
N GLY A 44 -21.51 -0.74 -0.85
CA GLY A 44 -21.75 -2.18 -0.99
C GLY A 44 -22.65 -2.80 0.09
N SER A 45 -23.41 -1.98 0.83
CA SER A 45 -24.17 -2.43 2.01
C SER A 45 -25.61 -2.87 1.71
N VAL A 46 -26.24 -3.50 2.71
CA VAL A 46 -27.64 -3.96 2.66
C VAL A 46 -28.66 -2.84 2.40
N LEU A 47 -28.27 -1.57 2.53
CA LEU A 47 -29.12 -0.42 2.23
C LEU A 47 -29.53 -0.37 0.75
N THR A 48 -28.85 -1.10 -0.13
CA THR A 48 -29.28 -1.26 -1.53
C THR A 48 -30.63 -1.94 -1.69
N ASN A 49 -31.05 -2.75 -0.71
CA ASN A 49 -32.30 -3.50 -0.78
C ASN A 49 -33.53 -2.67 -0.41
N LYS A 50 -33.35 -1.52 0.25
CA LYS A 50 -34.46 -0.77 0.83
C LYS A 50 -35.01 0.29 -0.11
N TYR A 51 -36.27 0.14 -0.48
CA TYR A 51 -37.04 1.14 -1.21
C TYR A 51 -37.64 2.16 -0.22
N ALA A 52 -37.27 3.44 -0.34
CA ALA A 52 -37.57 4.50 0.64
C ALA A 52 -38.07 5.82 0.01
N GLU A 53 -39.03 5.73 -0.91
CA GLU A 53 -39.63 6.91 -1.56
C GLU A 53 -40.25 7.91 -0.58
N GLY A 54 -40.13 9.20 -0.92
CA GLY A 54 -40.44 10.32 -0.04
C GLY A 54 -39.19 10.84 0.70
N TYR A 55 -39.42 11.51 1.82
CA TYR A 55 -38.38 12.17 2.62
C TYR A 55 -38.44 11.69 4.07
N PRO A 56 -37.40 11.90 4.89
CA PRO A 56 -37.40 11.48 6.29
C PRO A 56 -38.66 11.94 7.04
N GLY A 57 -39.33 10.99 7.73
CA GLY A 57 -40.60 11.21 8.43
C GLY A 57 -41.85 11.30 7.54
N ARG A 58 -41.70 11.30 6.21
CA ARG A 58 -42.80 11.36 5.22
C ARG A 58 -42.52 10.42 4.05
N ARG A 59 -42.49 9.12 4.35
CA ARG A 59 -42.24 8.05 3.38
C ARG A 59 -43.54 7.48 2.83
N TYR A 60 -43.47 6.97 1.60
CA TYR A 60 -44.57 6.25 0.95
C TYR A 60 -44.66 4.79 1.41
N TYR A 61 -43.57 4.25 1.95
CA TYR A 61 -43.45 2.87 2.41
C TYR A 61 -42.98 2.80 3.87
N GLY A 62 -43.44 1.77 4.61
CA GLY A 62 -43.01 1.50 5.99
C GLY A 62 -41.61 0.87 6.08
N GLY A 63 -41.09 0.74 7.32
CA GLY A 63 -39.78 0.11 7.59
C GLY A 63 -38.58 0.96 7.16
N CYS A 64 -38.70 2.28 7.22
CA CYS A 64 -37.68 3.25 6.79
C CYS A 64 -36.95 3.91 7.97
N GLU A 65 -37.06 3.36 9.18
CA GLU A 65 -36.57 3.96 10.43
C GLU A 65 -35.07 4.27 10.33
N TRP A 66 -34.28 3.31 9.86
CA TRP A 66 -32.83 3.46 9.67
C TRP A 66 -32.46 4.23 8.39
N MET A 67 -33.31 4.20 7.36
CA MET A 67 -33.11 5.02 6.16
C MET A 67 -33.22 6.50 6.48
N ASP A 68 -34.20 6.86 7.31
CA ASP A 68 -34.39 8.21 7.79
C ASP A 68 -33.23 8.71 8.65
N VAL A 69 -32.64 7.85 9.48
CA VAL A 69 -31.43 8.19 10.26
C VAL A 69 -30.27 8.54 9.32
N VAL A 70 -29.99 7.67 8.35
CA VAL A 70 -28.87 7.84 7.42
C VAL A 70 -29.05 9.06 6.53
N GLU A 71 -30.27 9.26 5.99
CA GLU A 71 -30.55 10.41 5.14
C GLU A 71 -30.50 11.74 5.93
N ARG A 72 -31.03 11.77 7.18
CA ARG A 72 -30.86 12.95 8.05
C ARG A 72 -29.39 13.25 8.33
N LEU A 73 -28.56 12.23 8.61
CA LEU A 73 -27.12 12.44 8.80
C LEU A 73 -26.46 13.02 7.55
N ALA A 74 -26.81 12.53 6.37
CA ALA A 74 -26.30 13.07 5.11
C ALA A 74 -26.72 14.53 4.90
N ILE A 75 -27.99 14.87 5.14
CA ILE A 75 -28.54 16.23 5.01
C ILE A 75 -27.82 17.19 5.97
N GLU A 76 -27.77 16.86 7.26
CA GLU A 76 -27.19 17.73 8.28
C GLU A 76 -25.68 17.94 8.07
N ARG A 77 -24.95 16.88 7.71
CA ARG A 77 -23.51 17.00 7.38
C ARG A 77 -23.29 17.87 6.14
N CYS A 78 -24.11 17.71 5.11
CA CYS A 78 -24.01 18.51 3.88
C CYS A 78 -24.29 19.99 4.16
N LYS A 79 -25.36 20.28 4.91
CA LYS A 79 -25.69 21.65 5.34
C LYS A 79 -24.57 22.28 6.16
N ALA A 80 -24.06 21.56 7.16
CA ALA A 80 -22.97 22.05 8.01
C ALA A 80 -21.68 22.31 7.21
N LEU A 81 -21.37 21.46 6.24
CA LEU A 81 -20.15 21.58 5.44
C LEU A 81 -20.13 22.84 4.56
N PHE A 82 -21.28 23.23 4.01
CA PHE A 82 -21.38 24.34 3.06
C PHE A 82 -22.10 25.57 3.59
N GLY A 83 -22.69 25.52 4.79
CA GLY A 83 -23.45 26.62 5.38
C GLY A 83 -24.81 26.85 4.71
N ALA A 84 -25.50 25.79 4.30
CA ALA A 84 -26.79 25.88 3.59
C ALA A 84 -28.00 25.73 4.54
N GLU A 85 -29.11 26.38 4.18
CA GLU A 85 -30.38 26.30 4.92
C GLU A 85 -31.07 24.95 4.67
N HIS A 86 -31.11 24.50 3.42
CA HIS A 86 -31.67 23.21 3.01
C HIS A 86 -30.69 22.42 2.14
N ALA A 87 -30.73 21.09 2.26
CA ALA A 87 -29.98 20.18 1.40
C ALA A 87 -30.85 18.98 0.98
N ASN A 88 -30.87 18.71 -0.32
CA ASN A 88 -31.42 17.48 -0.88
C ASN A 88 -30.27 16.58 -1.36
N VAL A 89 -30.14 15.41 -0.74
CA VAL A 89 -29.05 14.45 -0.98
C VAL A 89 -29.47 13.25 -1.83
N GLN A 90 -30.71 13.23 -2.35
CA GLN A 90 -31.25 12.13 -3.15
C GLN A 90 -30.83 12.10 -4.64
N PRO A 91 -30.32 13.16 -5.29
CA PRO A 91 -29.96 13.08 -6.70
C PRO A 91 -28.96 11.94 -6.99
N HIS A 92 -29.26 11.11 -8.00
CA HIS A 92 -28.45 9.95 -8.38
C HIS A 92 -27.11 10.36 -9.01
N SER A 93 -27.05 11.53 -9.65
CA SER A 93 -25.81 12.15 -10.11
C SER A 93 -25.96 13.68 -10.23
N GLY A 94 -24.90 14.37 -10.64
CA GLY A 94 -24.93 15.82 -10.87
C GLY A 94 -25.89 16.24 -12.00
N ALA A 95 -26.06 15.39 -13.03
CA ALA A 95 -26.99 15.70 -14.12
C ALA A 95 -28.45 15.74 -13.64
N GLN A 96 -28.85 14.81 -12.77
CA GLN A 96 -30.17 14.79 -12.13
C GLN A 96 -30.34 15.96 -11.15
N ALA A 97 -29.28 16.34 -10.43
CA ALA A 97 -29.30 17.51 -9.57
C ALA A 97 -29.59 18.79 -10.38
N ASN A 98 -28.90 18.97 -11.52
CA ASN A 98 -29.14 20.08 -12.45
C ASN A 98 -30.55 20.02 -13.06
N LEU A 99 -31.03 18.84 -13.46
CA LEU A 99 -32.37 18.67 -14.01
C LEU A 99 -33.46 19.10 -13.02
N ALA A 100 -33.38 18.61 -11.77
CA ALA A 100 -34.35 18.96 -10.73
C ALA A 100 -34.28 20.46 -10.37
N ALA A 101 -33.07 21.04 -10.30
CA ALA A 101 -32.90 22.46 -10.07
C ALA A 101 -33.51 23.30 -11.21
N TYR A 102 -33.33 22.91 -12.47
CA TYR A 102 -33.91 23.63 -13.60
C TYR A 102 -35.43 23.52 -13.62
N LEU A 103 -35.99 22.32 -13.49
CA LEU A 103 -37.45 22.13 -13.50
C LEU A 103 -38.16 22.79 -12.31
N ALA A 104 -37.42 23.22 -11.27
CA ALA A 104 -37.98 24.01 -10.19
C ALA A 104 -38.29 25.46 -10.59
N PHE A 105 -37.60 25.99 -11.61
CA PHE A 105 -37.70 27.41 -11.99
C PHE A 105 -37.93 27.67 -13.49
N LEU A 106 -37.72 26.68 -14.35
CA LEU A 106 -37.84 26.77 -15.80
C LEU A 106 -38.96 25.87 -16.30
N ALA A 107 -39.81 26.43 -17.16
CA ALA A 107 -40.67 25.68 -18.07
C ALA A 107 -39.94 25.43 -19.41
N PRO A 108 -40.32 24.40 -20.20
CA PRO A 108 -39.82 24.25 -21.55
C PRO A 108 -40.00 25.52 -22.37
N GLY A 109 -38.96 25.94 -23.10
CA GLY A 109 -38.90 27.19 -23.86
C GLY A 109 -38.39 28.40 -23.06
N ASP A 110 -38.35 28.35 -21.72
CA ASP A 110 -37.77 29.42 -20.91
C ASP A 110 -36.28 29.60 -21.23
N THR A 111 -35.78 30.82 -21.00
CA THR A 111 -34.40 31.19 -21.34
C THR A 111 -33.44 30.84 -20.20
N LEU A 112 -32.38 30.08 -20.55
CA LEU A 112 -31.27 29.72 -19.69
C LEU A 112 -29.98 30.39 -20.21
N LEU A 113 -29.33 31.20 -19.36
CA LEU A 113 -27.99 31.74 -19.64
C LEU A 113 -26.95 30.82 -19.00
N GLY A 114 -26.14 30.13 -19.80
CA GLY A 114 -25.19 29.11 -19.35
C GLY A 114 -23.84 29.21 -20.05
N MET A 115 -22.81 28.60 -19.48
CA MET A 115 -21.46 28.63 -20.05
C MET A 115 -21.37 27.72 -21.28
N ASP A 116 -20.77 28.24 -22.35
CA ASP A 116 -20.49 27.47 -23.56
C ASP A 116 -19.55 26.29 -23.29
N LEU A 117 -19.84 25.13 -23.90
CA LEU A 117 -19.08 23.90 -23.70
C LEU A 117 -17.62 24.04 -24.15
N ALA A 118 -17.36 24.71 -25.29
CA ALA A 118 -16.01 24.92 -25.81
C ALA A 118 -15.19 25.89 -24.94
N HIS A 119 -15.87 26.75 -24.18
CA HIS A 119 -15.24 27.72 -23.27
C HIS A 119 -15.10 27.19 -21.83
N GLY A 120 -15.48 25.93 -21.58
CA GLY A 120 -15.28 25.27 -20.29
C GLY A 120 -16.56 24.87 -19.54
N GLY A 121 -17.73 25.11 -20.12
CA GLY A 121 -19.03 24.68 -19.59
C GLY A 121 -19.18 23.16 -19.52
N HIS A 122 -20.33 22.70 -19.04
CA HIS A 122 -20.72 21.28 -19.00
C HIS A 122 -21.86 21.00 -19.97
N LEU A 123 -22.06 19.74 -20.34
CA LEU A 123 -23.19 19.33 -21.19
C LEU A 123 -24.56 19.78 -20.64
N THR A 124 -24.73 19.78 -19.32
CA THR A 124 -25.98 20.20 -18.65
C THR A 124 -26.14 21.71 -18.54
N HIS A 125 -25.21 22.50 -19.09
CA HIS A 125 -25.25 23.96 -19.05
C HIS A 125 -25.92 24.57 -20.30
N GLY A 126 -26.56 23.73 -21.13
CA GLY A 126 -27.29 24.14 -22.32
C GLY A 126 -26.82 23.51 -23.63
N SER A 127 -26.09 22.39 -23.58
CA SER A 127 -25.71 21.69 -24.81
C SER A 127 -26.94 21.19 -25.57
N PRO A 128 -27.02 21.35 -26.91
CA PRO A 128 -28.21 20.97 -27.70
C PRO A 128 -28.50 19.46 -27.69
N VAL A 129 -27.50 18.63 -27.37
CA VAL A 129 -27.66 17.17 -27.25
C VAL A 129 -28.12 16.72 -25.86
N ASN A 130 -28.12 17.62 -24.88
CA ASN A 130 -28.52 17.37 -23.51
C ASN A 130 -29.96 17.84 -23.24
N PHE A 131 -30.61 17.35 -22.17
CA PHE A 131 -31.95 17.81 -21.78
C PHE A 131 -32.03 19.34 -21.66
N SER A 132 -30.95 19.98 -21.18
CA SER A 132 -30.89 21.42 -20.96
C SER A 132 -31.06 22.20 -22.27
N GLY A 133 -30.34 21.83 -23.34
CA GLY A 133 -30.51 22.47 -24.65
C GLY A 133 -31.72 21.97 -25.45
N ARG A 134 -32.27 20.79 -25.12
CA ARG A 134 -33.50 20.27 -25.76
C ARG A 134 -34.78 20.91 -25.21
N LEU A 135 -34.79 21.26 -23.92
CA LEU A 135 -35.98 21.78 -23.25
C LEU A 135 -36.00 23.31 -23.19
N PHE A 136 -34.85 23.98 -23.08
CA PHE A 136 -34.78 25.41 -22.80
C PHE A 136 -34.14 26.19 -23.95
N ARG A 137 -34.46 27.49 -24.05
CA ARG A 137 -33.77 28.41 -24.98
C ARG A 137 -32.44 28.81 -24.36
N VAL A 138 -31.34 28.28 -24.89
CA VAL A 138 -30.00 28.51 -24.34
C VAL A 138 -29.37 29.76 -24.93
N VAL A 139 -28.86 30.62 -24.07
CA VAL A 139 -27.99 31.74 -24.42
C VAL A 139 -26.62 31.42 -23.84
N PRO A 140 -25.59 31.19 -24.67
CA PRO A 140 -24.25 30.91 -24.16
C PRO A 140 -23.52 32.19 -23.74
N TYR A 141 -22.79 32.12 -22.63
CA TYR A 141 -21.67 33.03 -22.33
C TYR A 141 -20.35 32.26 -22.33
N GLY A 142 -19.22 32.96 -22.36
CA GLY A 142 -17.91 32.32 -22.38
C GLY A 142 -16.81 33.17 -21.76
N VAL A 143 -15.59 32.75 -22.05
CA VAL A 143 -14.37 33.48 -21.71
C VAL A 143 -13.92 34.40 -22.85
N ARG A 144 -13.16 35.45 -22.53
CA ARG A 144 -12.43 36.24 -23.55
C ARG A 144 -11.30 35.39 -24.12
N GLU A 145 -11.12 35.43 -25.44
CA GLU A 145 -10.07 34.64 -26.09
C GLU A 145 -8.65 35.12 -25.74
N GLU A 146 -8.49 36.41 -25.42
CA GLU A 146 -7.20 37.04 -25.12
C GLU A 146 -6.56 36.54 -23.82
N ASP A 147 -7.36 36.25 -22.79
CA ASP A 147 -6.87 35.90 -21.45
C ASP A 147 -7.53 34.65 -20.86
N GLY A 148 -8.49 34.04 -21.56
CA GLY A 148 -9.17 32.83 -21.12
C GLY A 148 -10.00 32.99 -19.84
N ARG A 149 -10.38 34.22 -19.46
CA ARG A 149 -11.20 34.51 -18.27
C ARG A 149 -12.65 34.83 -18.63
N ILE A 150 -13.59 34.49 -17.74
CA ILE A 150 -15.01 34.81 -17.92
C ILE A 150 -15.19 36.32 -18.16
N ASP A 151 -15.96 36.64 -19.20
CA ASP A 151 -16.34 38.02 -19.50
C ASP A 151 -17.62 38.43 -18.77
N TYR A 152 -17.46 38.91 -17.54
CA TYR A 152 -18.60 39.31 -16.69
C TYR A 152 -19.40 40.48 -17.26
N ASP A 153 -18.77 41.37 -18.03
CA ASP A 153 -19.49 42.48 -18.69
C ASP A 153 -20.35 41.95 -19.83
N ARG A 154 -19.81 41.02 -20.63
CA ARG A 154 -20.58 40.33 -21.65
C ARG A 154 -21.71 39.49 -21.06
N VAL A 155 -21.48 38.80 -19.94
CA VAL A 155 -22.53 38.08 -19.20
C VAL A 155 -23.65 39.04 -18.79
N ARG A 156 -23.30 40.23 -18.26
CA ARG A 156 -24.28 41.24 -17.86
C ARG A 156 -25.07 41.78 -19.04
N GLU A 157 -24.38 42.08 -20.15
CA GLU A 157 -25.02 42.55 -21.39
C GLU A 157 -26.01 41.52 -21.94
N LEU A 158 -25.60 40.24 -22.01
CA LEU A 158 -26.44 39.11 -22.41
C LEU A 158 -27.66 38.98 -21.51
N ALA A 159 -27.48 39.05 -20.19
CA ALA A 159 -28.57 38.94 -19.23
C ALA A 159 -29.60 40.07 -19.39
N ARG A 160 -29.15 41.32 -19.60
CA ARG A 160 -30.03 42.48 -19.83
C ARG A 160 -30.86 42.32 -21.09
N ARG A 161 -30.22 41.86 -22.17
CA ARG A 161 -30.84 41.72 -23.49
C ARG A 161 -31.82 40.56 -23.55
N GLU A 162 -31.40 39.39 -23.06
CA GLU A 162 -32.14 38.15 -23.23
C GLU A 162 -33.14 37.87 -22.10
N ARG A 163 -33.01 38.58 -20.97
CA ARG A 163 -33.85 38.43 -19.77
C ARG A 163 -34.04 36.96 -19.38
N PRO A 164 -32.94 36.22 -19.12
CA PRO A 164 -33.01 34.81 -18.78
C PRO A 164 -33.76 34.62 -17.47
N ARG A 165 -34.47 33.50 -17.35
CA ARG A 165 -35.15 33.15 -16.09
C ARG A 165 -34.21 32.51 -15.09
N VAL A 166 -33.19 31.81 -15.60
CA VAL A 166 -32.07 31.26 -14.83
C VAL A 166 -30.76 31.71 -15.45
N ILE A 167 -29.84 32.15 -14.59
CA ILE A 167 -28.41 32.26 -14.90
C ILE A 167 -27.70 31.12 -14.19
N LEU A 168 -26.92 30.35 -14.93
CA LEU A 168 -26.10 29.27 -14.40
C LEU A 168 -24.63 29.68 -14.37
N ALA A 169 -24.02 29.63 -13.19
CA ALA A 169 -22.57 29.76 -13.01
C ALA A 169 -21.93 28.41 -12.63
N GLY A 170 -20.74 28.13 -13.16
CA GLY A 170 -20.06 26.85 -12.93
C GLY A 170 -19.44 26.33 -14.22
N ALA A 171 -18.45 25.46 -14.09
CA ALA A 171 -17.65 24.99 -15.22
C ALA A 171 -17.07 23.59 -14.98
N SER A 172 -16.78 22.88 -16.08
CA SER A 172 -16.06 21.60 -16.07
C SER A 172 -14.59 21.72 -16.46
N ALA A 173 -14.22 22.78 -17.19
CA ALA A 173 -12.86 23.00 -17.67
C ALA A 173 -12.46 24.49 -17.63
N TYR A 174 -12.69 25.14 -16.49
CA TYR A 174 -12.26 26.52 -16.25
C TYR A 174 -11.23 26.54 -15.10
N PRO A 175 -9.96 26.89 -15.35
CA PRO A 175 -8.87 26.77 -14.37
C PRO A 175 -8.76 27.96 -13.40
N ARG A 176 -9.77 28.84 -13.37
CA ARG A 176 -9.77 30.07 -12.55
C ARG A 176 -10.92 30.11 -11.55
N VAL A 177 -10.75 30.87 -10.49
CA VAL A 177 -11.81 31.17 -9.52
C VAL A 177 -12.95 31.90 -10.23
N VAL A 178 -14.17 31.46 -9.94
CA VAL A 178 -15.40 32.10 -10.43
C VAL A 178 -15.88 33.15 -9.42
N ASP A 179 -16.07 34.39 -9.88
CA ASP A 179 -16.70 35.45 -9.08
C ASP A 179 -18.22 35.24 -8.99
N PHE A 180 -18.65 34.54 -7.94
CA PHE A 180 -20.07 34.31 -7.67
C PHE A 180 -20.81 35.58 -7.24
N ALA A 181 -20.12 36.58 -6.67
CA ALA A 181 -20.74 37.84 -6.28
C ALA A 181 -21.13 38.67 -7.51
N ALA A 182 -20.29 38.66 -8.55
CA ALA A 182 -20.60 39.26 -9.85
C ALA A 182 -21.83 38.61 -10.49
N PHE A 183 -21.89 37.28 -10.55
CA PHE A 183 -23.07 36.56 -11.05
C PHE A 183 -24.34 36.89 -10.24
N ALA A 184 -24.24 36.93 -8.91
CA ALA A 184 -25.38 37.28 -8.05
C ALA A 184 -25.85 38.72 -8.27
N SER A 185 -24.93 39.65 -8.51
CA SER A 185 -25.28 41.03 -8.87
C SER A 185 -26.04 41.07 -10.20
N ILE A 186 -25.56 40.35 -11.22
CA ILE A 186 -26.18 40.31 -12.54
C ILE A 186 -27.57 39.66 -12.48
N ALA A 187 -27.71 38.54 -11.77
CA ALA A 187 -28.98 37.84 -11.60
C ALA A 187 -30.03 38.74 -10.93
N ARG A 188 -29.67 39.41 -9.83
CA ARG A 188 -30.56 40.39 -9.16
C ARG A 188 -30.96 41.54 -10.07
N GLU A 189 -30.03 42.03 -10.89
CA GLU A 189 -30.27 43.16 -11.80
C GLU A 189 -31.37 42.84 -12.83
N VAL A 190 -31.43 41.60 -13.32
CA VAL A 190 -32.40 41.20 -14.34
C VAL A 190 -33.59 40.40 -13.79
N GLY A 191 -33.59 40.08 -12.49
CA GLY A 191 -34.64 39.29 -11.84
C GLY A 191 -34.56 37.79 -12.14
N ALA A 192 -33.37 37.26 -12.45
CA ALA A 192 -33.15 35.84 -12.71
C ALA A 192 -32.80 35.07 -11.43
N VAL A 193 -33.13 33.77 -11.41
CA VAL A 193 -32.63 32.84 -10.40
C VAL A 193 -31.17 32.50 -10.70
N LEU A 194 -30.29 32.61 -9.71
CA LEU A 194 -28.90 32.17 -9.83
C LEU A 194 -28.75 30.72 -9.35
N ILE A 195 -28.42 29.84 -10.29
CA ILE A 195 -28.01 28.47 -10.00
C ILE A 195 -26.49 28.38 -10.14
N VAL A 196 -25.81 27.77 -9.16
CA VAL A 196 -24.37 27.50 -9.25
C VAL A 196 -24.11 25.99 -9.27
N ASP A 197 -23.45 25.50 -10.31
CA ASP A 197 -22.93 24.12 -10.36
C ASP A 197 -21.47 24.11 -9.90
N MET A 198 -21.23 23.66 -8.66
CA MET A 198 -19.88 23.58 -8.07
C MET A 198 -19.27 22.18 -8.15
N ALA A 199 -19.78 21.29 -9.02
CA ALA A 199 -19.40 19.87 -9.05
C ALA A 199 -17.88 19.60 -9.02
N HIS A 200 -17.11 20.39 -9.77
CA HIS A 200 -15.66 20.28 -9.84
C HIS A 200 -14.95 20.87 -8.61
N THR A 201 -15.49 21.93 -8.02
CA THR A 201 -14.86 22.69 -6.93
C THR A 201 -15.39 22.37 -5.54
N ALA A 202 -16.37 21.46 -5.41
CA ALA A 202 -17.04 21.15 -4.14
C ALA A 202 -16.08 20.76 -3.00
N GLY A 203 -15.04 19.97 -3.29
CA GLY A 203 -14.02 19.62 -2.28
C GLY A 203 -13.13 20.82 -1.90
N LEU A 204 -12.84 21.71 -2.85
CA LEU A 204 -12.08 22.92 -2.58
C LEU A 204 -12.88 23.94 -1.77
N VAL A 205 -14.19 24.04 -2.03
CA VAL A 205 -15.13 24.84 -1.23
C VAL A 205 -15.21 24.29 0.18
N ALA A 206 -15.41 22.98 0.34
CA ALA A 206 -15.43 22.31 1.65
C ALA A 206 -14.11 22.50 2.42
N GLY A 207 -12.98 22.45 1.71
CA GLY A 207 -11.64 22.68 2.25
C GLY A 207 -11.30 24.14 2.54
N GLY A 208 -12.12 25.10 2.11
CA GLY A 208 -11.92 26.53 2.32
C GLY A 208 -10.88 27.19 1.41
N VAL A 209 -10.52 26.56 0.29
CA VAL A 209 -9.51 27.06 -0.67
C VAL A 209 -10.11 27.53 -2.01
N HIS A 210 -11.44 27.52 -2.12
CA HIS A 210 -12.20 28.12 -3.22
C HIS A 210 -13.41 28.87 -2.65
N PRO A 211 -13.86 30.00 -3.24
CA PRO A 211 -15.04 30.73 -2.74
C PRO A 211 -16.28 29.85 -2.63
N ASN A 212 -17.02 30.00 -1.53
CA ASN A 212 -18.28 29.31 -1.30
C ASN A 212 -19.42 30.02 -2.05
N PRO A 213 -20.14 29.35 -2.97
CA PRO A 213 -21.24 29.97 -3.70
C PRO A 213 -22.54 30.08 -2.90
N VAL A 214 -22.71 29.34 -1.79
CA VAL A 214 -23.97 29.28 -1.03
C VAL A 214 -24.49 30.66 -0.57
N PRO A 215 -23.65 31.60 -0.08
CA PRO A 215 -24.12 32.94 0.28
C PRO A 215 -24.63 33.79 -0.90
N HIS A 216 -24.25 33.43 -2.13
CA HIS A 216 -24.52 34.23 -3.33
C HIS A 216 -25.66 33.66 -4.18
N ALA A 217 -25.79 32.34 -4.23
CA ALA A 217 -26.74 31.63 -5.08
C ALA A 217 -28.13 31.47 -4.43
N ASP A 218 -29.13 31.23 -5.27
CA ASP A 218 -30.46 30.78 -4.83
C ASP A 218 -30.45 29.25 -4.65
N VAL A 219 -29.74 28.57 -5.57
CA VAL A 219 -29.54 27.11 -5.57
C VAL A 219 -28.11 26.77 -5.97
N VAL A 220 -27.50 25.82 -5.27
CA VAL A 220 -26.20 25.25 -5.61
C VAL A 220 -26.37 23.76 -5.89
N THR A 221 -25.94 23.29 -7.04
CA THR A 221 -25.90 21.87 -7.40
C THR A 221 -24.46 21.38 -7.37
N SER A 222 -24.28 20.09 -7.10
CA SER A 222 -22.94 19.50 -7.13
C SER A 222 -22.97 17.98 -7.27
N THR A 223 -21.80 17.43 -7.62
CA THR A 223 -21.47 16.01 -7.46
C THR A 223 -20.68 15.76 -6.17
N VAL A 224 -20.60 14.50 -5.75
CA VAL A 224 -19.82 14.10 -4.55
C VAL A 224 -18.47 13.44 -4.90
N HIS A 225 -18.30 12.91 -6.11
CA HIS A 225 -17.18 12.02 -6.48
C HIS A 225 -15.90 12.68 -6.99
N LYS A 226 -15.91 13.98 -7.29
CA LYS A 226 -14.74 14.68 -7.84
C LYS A 226 -13.77 15.07 -6.72
N THR A 227 -13.50 16.36 -6.56
CA THR A 227 -12.66 16.88 -5.47
C THR A 227 -13.23 16.63 -4.09
N LEU A 228 -14.53 16.35 -3.95
CA LEU A 228 -15.18 16.01 -2.68
C LEU A 228 -14.99 14.54 -2.26
N ARG A 229 -14.42 13.70 -3.13
CA ARG A 229 -13.92 12.34 -2.82
C ARG A 229 -14.94 11.37 -2.20
N GLY A 230 -16.23 11.52 -2.52
CA GLY A 230 -17.28 10.59 -2.12
C GLY A 230 -17.83 9.73 -3.27
N PRO A 231 -18.98 9.07 -3.08
CA PRO A 231 -19.51 8.14 -4.08
C PRO A 231 -20.02 8.89 -5.32
N ARG A 232 -20.25 8.16 -6.42
CA ARG A 232 -21.01 8.70 -7.55
C ARG A 232 -22.42 9.06 -7.07
N GLY A 233 -22.81 10.31 -7.28
CA GLY A 233 -23.99 10.91 -6.64
C GLY A 233 -24.00 12.43 -6.79
N GLY A 234 -25.19 13.03 -6.71
CA GLY A 234 -25.38 14.48 -6.69
C GLY A 234 -26.08 14.97 -5.43
N PHE A 235 -26.04 16.28 -5.18
CA PHE A 235 -26.83 16.94 -4.14
C PHE A 235 -27.19 18.35 -4.58
N ILE A 236 -28.21 18.91 -3.93
CA ILE A 236 -28.69 20.27 -4.15
C ILE A 236 -28.73 20.97 -2.80
N LEU A 237 -28.16 22.16 -2.73
CA LEU A 237 -28.29 23.09 -1.62
C LEU A 237 -29.16 24.25 -2.07
N CYS A 238 -30.01 24.77 -1.20
CA CYS A 238 -30.78 25.97 -1.51
C CYS A 238 -31.16 26.73 -0.24
N ARG A 239 -31.68 27.93 -0.46
CA ARG A 239 -32.40 28.69 0.56
C ARG A 239 -33.69 27.96 0.94
N GLU A 240 -34.13 28.12 2.18
CA GLU A 240 -35.34 27.49 2.72
C GLU A 240 -36.58 27.80 1.86
N ALA A 241 -36.66 29.02 1.32
CA ALA A 241 -37.74 29.46 0.43
C ALA A 241 -37.89 28.58 -0.85
N HIS A 242 -36.85 27.85 -1.23
CA HIS A 242 -36.84 26.97 -2.41
C HIS A 242 -36.88 25.48 -2.07
N ALA A 243 -36.79 25.09 -0.80
CA ALA A 243 -36.69 23.69 -0.35
C ALA A 243 -37.81 22.82 -0.92
N LYS A 244 -39.07 23.24 -0.75
CA LYS A 244 -40.25 22.50 -1.23
C LYS A 244 -40.28 22.37 -2.77
N ALA A 245 -39.83 23.38 -3.50
CA ALA A 245 -39.80 23.36 -4.96
C ALA A 245 -38.75 22.35 -5.46
N ILE A 246 -37.55 22.40 -4.88
CA ILE A 246 -36.47 21.47 -5.19
C ILE A 246 -36.85 20.03 -4.84
N ASP A 247 -37.32 19.79 -3.62
CA ASP A 247 -37.67 18.45 -3.16
C ASP A 247 -38.74 17.82 -4.05
N ARG A 248 -39.76 18.60 -4.45
CA ARG A 248 -40.81 18.13 -5.36
C ARG A 248 -40.27 17.73 -6.74
N GLN A 249 -39.25 18.43 -7.24
CA GLN A 249 -38.66 18.12 -8.54
C GLN A 249 -37.68 16.94 -8.49
N VAL A 250 -37.00 16.72 -7.36
CA VAL A 250 -36.23 15.48 -7.18
C VAL A 250 -37.19 14.30 -7.08
N PHE A 251 -38.14 14.34 -6.14
CA PHE A 251 -39.17 13.32 -6.00
C PHE A 251 -40.54 13.97 -5.67
N PRO A 252 -41.61 13.64 -6.41
CA PRO A 252 -41.71 12.62 -7.46
C PRO A 252 -41.37 13.13 -8.88
N GLY A 253 -40.77 14.32 -9.01
CA GLY A 253 -40.60 14.97 -10.32
C GLY A 253 -39.70 14.21 -11.31
N THR A 254 -38.48 13.85 -10.91
CA THR A 254 -37.45 13.34 -11.83
C THR A 254 -36.90 11.97 -11.45
N GLN A 255 -37.11 11.52 -10.21
CA GLN A 255 -36.61 10.24 -9.70
C GLN A 255 -37.73 9.47 -8.98
N GLY A 256 -37.55 8.14 -8.87
CA GLY A 256 -38.32 7.26 -7.97
C GLY A 256 -37.62 7.09 -6.61
N GLY A 257 -37.38 5.85 -6.20
CA GLY A 257 -36.68 5.53 -4.95
C GLY A 257 -35.27 6.14 -4.82
N PRO A 258 -34.91 6.71 -3.66
CA PRO A 258 -33.54 7.15 -3.40
C PRO A 258 -32.58 5.97 -3.25
N LEU A 259 -31.35 6.12 -3.75
CA LEU A 259 -30.30 5.11 -3.60
C LEU A 259 -29.70 5.19 -2.19
N MET A 260 -30.32 4.50 -1.22
CA MET A 260 -29.98 4.64 0.20
C MET A 260 -28.53 4.25 0.55
N HIS A 261 -27.98 3.23 -0.10
CA HIS A 261 -26.57 2.86 0.02
C HIS A 261 -25.62 3.97 -0.46
N VAL A 262 -25.98 4.67 -1.54
CA VAL A 262 -25.23 5.85 -2.01
C VAL A 262 -25.38 7.01 -1.03
N ILE A 263 -26.59 7.27 -0.49
CA ILE A 263 -26.81 8.32 0.51
C ILE A 263 -25.98 8.05 1.79
N ALA A 264 -25.88 6.79 2.21
CA ALA A 264 -25.01 6.39 3.31
C ALA A 264 -23.54 6.73 3.02
N ALA A 265 -23.06 6.34 1.84
CA ALA A 265 -21.71 6.66 1.38
C ALA A 265 -21.47 8.18 1.25
N LYS A 266 -22.46 8.97 0.83
CA LYS A 266 -22.40 10.44 0.85
C LYS A 266 -22.24 10.96 2.28
N ALA A 267 -23.01 10.42 3.23
CA ALA A 267 -22.91 10.80 4.64
C ALA A 267 -21.50 10.56 5.20
N VAL A 268 -20.86 9.45 4.85
CA VAL A 268 -19.47 9.14 5.21
C VAL A 268 -18.52 10.17 4.59
N ALA A 269 -18.61 10.40 3.27
CA ALA A 269 -17.77 11.37 2.58
C ALA A 269 -17.91 12.80 3.14
N PHE A 270 -19.12 13.25 3.48
CA PHE A 270 -19.32 14.56 4.10
C PHE A 270 -18.68 14.65 5.49
N ARG A 271 -18.68 13.55 6.27
CA ARG A 271 -17.98 13.50 7.55
C ARG A 271 -16.47 13.61 7.36
N GLU A 272 -15.90 12.90 6.40
CA GLU A 272 -14.48 12.99 6.05
C GLU A 272 -14.13 14.41 5.60
N ALA A 273 -14.96 15.01 4.75
CA ALA A 273 -14.76 16.35 4.21
C ALA A 273 -14.77 17.46 5.27
N ALA A 274 -15.43 17.22 6.41
CA ALA A 274 -15.46 18.16 7.53
C ALA A 274 -14.18 18.15 8.39
N THR A 275 -13.25 17.23 8.16
CA THR A 275 -12.04 17.08 8.99
C THR A 275 -10.93 18.09 8.63
N PRO A 276 -10.04 18.44 9.59
CA PRO A 276 -8.84 19.22 9.30
C PRO A 276 -7.92 18.59 8.24
N ALA A 277 -7.81 17.25 8.24
CA ALA A 277 -7.04 16.51 7.25
C ALA A 277 -7.57 16.74 5.83
N PHE A 278 -8.90 16.82 5.64
CA PHE A 278 -9.48 17.12 4.35
C PHE A 278 -9.21 18.56 3.89
N ARG A 279 -9.17 19.53 4.81
CA ARG A 279 -8.74 20.91 4.49
C ARG A 279 -7.29 20.95 4.00
N ALA A 280 -6.40 20.20 4.66
CA ALA A 280 -5.01 20.06 4.23
C ALA A 280 -4.91 19.40 2.85
N TYR A 281 -5.70 18.34 2.60
CA TYR A 281 -5.84 17.71 1.28
C TYR A 281 -6.26 18.71 0.21
N ALA A 282 -7.34 19.47 0.41
CA ALA A 282 -7.84 20.43 -0.56
C ALA A 282 -6.79 21.52 -0.90
N ALA A 283 -6.05 22.00 0.11
CA ALA A 283 -4.95 22.93 -0.11
C ALA A 283 -3.81 22.30 -0.92
N GLN A 284 -3.46 21.04 -0.64
CA GLN A 284 -2.44 20.30 -1.39
C GLN A 284 -2.86 20.09 -2.86
N VAL A 285 -4.14 19.84 -3.14
CA VAL A 285 -4.66 19.70 -4.51
C VAL A 285 -4.35 20.94 -5.35
N VAL A 286 -4.58 22.15 -4.80
CA VAL A 286 -4.29 23.41 -5.50
C VAL A 286 -2.79 23.63 -5.67
N ARG A 287 -1.97 23.35 -4.64
CA ARG A 287 -0.51 23.46 -4.75
C ARG A 287 0.05 22.53 -5.81
N ASN A 288 -0.42 21.29 -5.84
CA ASN A 288 -0.06 20.31 -6.85
C ASN A 288 -0.44 20.77 -8.26
N ALA A 289 -1.66 21.33 -8.42
CA ALA A 289 -2.10 21.84 -9.72
C ALA A 289 -1.23 23.02 -10.20
N ARG A 290 -0.79 23.88 -9.28
CA ARG A 290 0.14 24.98 -9.59
C ARG A 290 1.53 24.47 -9.97
N ALA A 291 2.11 23.55 -9.21
CA ALA A 291 3.41 22.95 -9.53
C ALA A 291 3.42 22.28 -10.90
N LEU A 292 2.36 21.53 -11.22
CA LEU A 292 2.19 20.91 -12.55
C LEU A 292 2.06 21.97 -13.66
N ALA A 293 1.29 23.03 -13.43
CA ALA A 293 1.12 24.12 -14.39
C ALA A 293 2.43 24.88 -14.63
N GLU A 294 3.17 25.22 -13.57
CA GLU A 294 4.46 25.91 -13.64
C GLU A 294 5.50 25.09 -14.40
N THR A 295 5.53 23.77 -14.17
CA THR A 295 6.40 22.84 -14.90
C THR A 295 6.10 22.84 -16.39
N LEU A 296 4.82 22.72 -16.77
CA LEU A 296 4.43 22.71 -18.19
C LEU A 296 4.70 24.06 -18.87
N LEU A 297 4.45 25.18 -18.19
CA LEU A 297 4.80 26.52 -18.68
C LEU A 297 6.31 26.67 -18.88
N ALA A 298 7.13 26.17 -17.94
CA ALA A 298 8.59 26.19 -18.04
C ALA A 298 9.10 25.34 -19.22
N ARG A 299 8.38 24.28 -19.59
CA ARG A 299 8.60 23.46 -20.79
C ARG A 299 7.99 24.07 -22.06
N GLY A 300 7.41 25.27 -21.99
CA GLY A 300 6.88 26.03 -23.12
C GLY A 300 5.51 25.54 -23.63
N PHE A 301 4.70 24.90 -22.80
CA PHE A 301 3.30 24.58 -23.14
C PHE A 301 2.40 25.79 -22.87
N ASP A 302 1.40 25.98 -23.73
CA ASP A 302 0.40 27.02 -23.53
C ASP A 302 -0.73 26.51 -22.62
N LEU A 303 -1.00 27.24 -21.55
CA LEU A 303 -2.14 26.96 -20.67
C LEU A 303 -3.21 28.03 -20.86
N VAL A 304 -4.48 27.60 -21.01
CA VAL A 304 -5.61 28.52 -21.04
C VAL A 304 -5.61 29.35 -19.75
N SER A 305 -5.68 30.67 -19.91
CA SER A 305 -5.54 31.68 -18.85
C SER A 305 -4.17 31.76 -18.16
N GLY A 306 -3.14 31.08 -18.66
CA GLY A 306 -1.75 31.18 -18.20
C GLY A 306 -1.44 30.44 -16.88
N GLY A 307 -2.27 29.50 -16.44
CA GLY A 307 -2.07 28.73 -15.21
C GLY A 307 -3.37 28.35 -14.51
N THR A 308 -3.32 28.07 -13.21
CA THR A 308 -4.50 27.65 -12.43
C THR A 308 -4.50 28.18 -11.00
N ASP A 309 -5.70 28.37 -10.44
CA ASP A 309 -5.95 28.58 -9.01
C ASP A 309 -6.95 27.54 -8.44
N THR A 310 -7.22 26.48 -9.21
CA THR A 310 -8.15 25.38 -8.88
C THR A 310 -7.41 24.03 -8.84
N HIS A 311 -8.13 22.91 -8.97
CA HIS A 311 -7.55 21.56 -9.03
C HIS A 311 -7.19 21.07 -10.44
N LEU A 312 -7.44 21.89 -11.47
CA LEU A 312 -7.23 21.50 -12.86
C LEU A 312 -6.50 22.57 -13.67
N LEU A 313 -5.91 22.16 -14.78
CA LEU A 313 -5.35 23.03 -15.81
C LEU A 313 -5.84 22.58 -17.18
N LEU A 314 -5.85 23.49 -18.14
CA LEU A 314 -6.30 23.26 -19.51
C LEU A 314 -5.17 23.64 -20.46
N VAL A 315 -4.55 22.64 -21.08
CA VAL A 315 -3.42 22.78 -22.01
C VAL A 315 -3.96 22.99 -23.42
N ASP A 316 -3.48 24.03 -24.11
CA ASP A 316 -3.73 24.26 -25.53
C ASP A 316 -2.61 23.65 -26.36
N LEU A 317 -2.95 22.68 -27.20
CA LEU A 317 -1.98 21.93 -28.00
C LEU A 317 -1.80 22.48 -29.42
N ARG A 318 -2.57 23.50 -29.82
CA ARG A 318 -2.55 24.03 -31.19
C ARG A 318 -1.15 24.49 -31.62
N ARG A 319 -0.40 25.16 -30.74
CA ARG A 319 0.96 25.61 -31.03
C ARG A 319 1.98 24.48 -31.12
N ARG A 320 1.67 23.31 -30.57
CA ARG A 320 2.47 22.08 -30.69
C ARG A 320 2.10 21.25 -31.92
N GLY A 321 1.08 21.67 -32.69
CA GLY A 321 0.60 20.92 -33.84
C GLY A 321 -0.10 19.60 -33.48
N LEU A 322 -0.42 19.37 -32.21
CA LEU A 322 -1.06 18.14 -31.74
C LEU A 322 -2.58 18.32 -31.61
N THR A 323 -3.29 17.22 -31.74
CA THR A 323 -4.68 17.09 -31.33
C THR A 323 -4.76 16.59 -29.88
N GLY A 324 -5.89 16.87 -29.22
CA GLY A 324 -6.14 16.32 -27.88
C GLY A 324 -6.20 14.79 -27.89
N LYS A 325 -6.73 14.18 -28.97
CA LYS A 325 -6.77 12.73 -29.16
C LYS A 325 -5.38 12.09 -29.23
N GLU A 326 -4.49 12.60 -30.09
CA GLU A 326 -3.12 12.08 -30.21
C GLU A 326 -2.36 12.17 -28.88
N ALA A 327 -2.53 13.28 -28.18
CA ALA A 327 -1.90 13.53 -26.89
C ALA A 327 -2.44 12.59 -25.79
N GLU A 328 -3.75 12.40 -25.72
CA GLU A 328 -4.43 11.46 -24.80
C GLU A 328 -3.94 10.02 -25.03
N GLU A 329 -3.87 9.56 -26.29
CA GLU A 329 -3.42 8.22 -26.64
C GLU A 329 -1.93 8.00 -26.33
N ALA A 330 -1.07 8.98 -26.62
CA ALA A 330 0.37 8.91 -26.34
C ALA A 330 0.66 8.83 -24.83
N LEU A 331 0.00 9.67 -24.03
CA LEU A 331 0.11 9.64 -22.57
C LEU A 331 -0.45 8.35 -21.98
N GLY A 332 -1.57 7.85 -22.52
CA GLY A 332 -2.14 6.56 -22.12
C GLY A 332 -1.16 5.39 -22.30
N ARG A 333 -0.45 5.32 -23.43
CA ARG A 333 0.62 4.31 -23.65
C ARG A 333 1.78 4.44 -22.66
N ALA A 334 2.02 5.65 -22.14
CA ALA A 334 3.02 5.93 -21.12
C ALA A 334 2.52 5.69 -19.68
N GLY A 335 1.28 5.20 -19.48
CA GLY A 335 0.71 4.96 -18.15
C GLY A 335 0.13 6.20 -17.47
N ILE A 336 -0.12 7.27 -18.22
CA ILE A 336 -0.67 8.54 -17.73
C ILE A 336 -2.06 8.74 -18.32
N THR A 337 -3.09 8.58 -17.49
CA THR A 337 -4.49 8.71 -17.89
C THR A 337 -4.93 10.17 -17.82
N VAL A 338 -5.36 10.72 -18.95
CA VAL A 338 -5.81 12.12 -19.10
C VAL A 338 -7.08 12.17 -19.93
N ASN A 339 -7.69 13.35 -20.07
CA ASN A 339 -8.78 13.54 -21.03
C ASN A 339 -8.49 14.67 -22.02
N LYS A 340 -8.73 14.40 -23.30
CA LYS A 340 -8.83 15.42 -24.35
C LYS A 340 -9.98 16.37 -24.05
N ASN A 341 -9.82 17.64 -24.39
CA ASN A 341 -10.78 18.68 -24.07
C ASN A 341 -10.73 19.80 -25.10
N THR A 342 -11.88 20.42 -25.36
CA THR A 342 -11.94 21.65 -26.15
C THR A 342 -11.25 22.80 -25.40
N VAL A 343 -10.75 23.77 -26.16
CA VAL A 343 -10.22 25.04 -25.64
C VAL A 343 -10.97 26.21 -26.29
N PRO A 344 -10.96 27.43 -25.71
CA PRO A 344 -11.58 28.59 -26.33
C PRO A 344 -11.13 28.79 -27.80
N GLY A 345 -12.10 29.07 -28.68
CA GLY A 345 -11.88 29.14 -30.13
C GLY A 345 -11.68 27.77 -30.80
N GLU A 346 -12.28 26.70 -30.27
CA GLU A 346 -12.19 25.36 -30.82
C GLU A 346 -12.73 25.29 -32.26
N THR A 347 -11.98 24.63 -33.15
CA THR A 347 -12.37 24.38 -34.54
C THR A 347 -12.50 22.89 -34.86
N ARG A 348 -12.00 22.01 -33.98
CA ARG A 348 -12.01 20.56 -34.16
C ARG A 348 -13.27 19.94 -33.55
N SER A 349 -13.55 18.69 -33.94
CA SER A 349 -14.70 17.96 -33.42
C SER A 349 -14.51 17.55 -31.94
N PRO A 350 -15.59 17.29 -31.18
CA PRO A 350 -15.51 16.77 -29.82
C PRO A 350 -14.76 15.43 -29.65
N PHE A 351 -14.54 14.68 -30.74
CA PHE A 351 -13.82 13.41 -30.72
C PHE A 351 -12.30 13.58 -30.91
N VAL A 352 -11.84 14.75 -31.34
CA VAL A 352 -10.43 15.06 -31.62
C VAL A 352 -9.90 16.13 -30.68
N THR A 353 -10.60 17.28 -30.63
CA THR A 353 -10.31 18.46 -29.78
C THR A 353 -8.89 19.02 -29.90
N SER A 354 -8.68 20.21 -29.33
CA SER A 354 -7.43 20.96 -29.41
C SER A 354 -6.64 21.07 -28.11
N GLY A 355 -7.09 20.46 -27.02
CA GLY A 355 -6.41 20.54 -25.73
C GLY A 355 -6.50 19.28 -24.88
N LEU A 356 -5.83 19.37 -23.73
CA LEU A 356 -5.87 18.38 -22.66
C LEU A 356 -6.31 19.04 -21.36
N ARG A 357 -7.19 18.37 -20.62
CA ARG A 357 -7.56 18.78 -19.26
C ARG A 357 -6.89 17.84 -18.28
N LEU A 358 -6.06 18.39 -17.40
CA LEU A 358 -5.35 17.64 -16.35
C LEU A 358 -5.84 18.11 -14.99
N GLY A 359 -6.03 17.19 -14.05
CA GLY A 359 -6.35 17.54 -12.67
C GLY A 359 -5.63 16.67 -11.66
N THR A 360 -5.40 17.22 -10.47
CA THR A 360 -4.45 16.66 -9.49
C THR A 360 -5.12 15.97 -8.31
N ALA A 361 -6.46 15.94 -8.25
CA ALA A 361 -7.22 15.46 -7.10
C ALA A 361 -6.93 13.99 -6.76
N ALA A 362 -6.90 13.11 -7.77
CA ALA A 362 -6.67 11.68 -7.59
C ALA A 362 -5.24 11.37 -7.13
N LEU A 363 -4.22 11.99 -7.75
CA LEU A 363 -2.82 11.83 -7.34
C LEU A 363 -2.56 12.39 -5.94
N THR A 364 -3.19 13.51 -5.60
CA THR A 364 -3.08 14.08 -4.25
C THR A 364 -3.68 13.16 -3.20
N THR A 365 -4.76 12.44 -3.52
CA THR A 365 -5.34 11.43 -2.63
C THR A 365 -4.38 10.26 -2.38
N ARG A 366 -3.51 9.92 -3.34
CA ARG A 366 -2.45 8.92 -3.17
C ARG A 366 -1.27 9.39 -2.32
N GLY A 367 -1.25 10.66 -1.92
CA GLY A 367 -0.19 11.26 -1.10
C GLY A 367 0.89 12.01 -1.89
N MET A 368 0.79 12.08 -3.22
CA MET A 368 1.75 12.81 -4.05
C MET A 368 1.67 14.33 -3.80
N ARG A 369 2.82 15.00 -3.86
CA ARG A 369 3.01 16.43 -3.58
C ARG A 369 3.70 17.13 -4.75
N GLU A 370 4.13 18.37 -4.52
CA GLU A 370 4.67 19.27 -5.54
C GLU A 370 5.86 18.65 -6.30
N ALA A 371 6.79 17.99 -5.60
CA ALA A 371 7.97 17.35 -6.21
C ALA A 371 7.58 16.23 -7.19
N GLU A 372 6.58 15.42 -6.85
CA GLU A 372 6.04 14.42 -7.78
C GLU A 372 5.34 15.10 -8.96
N MET A 373 4.61 16.20 -8.75
CA MET A 373 3.95 16.93 -9.84
C MET A 373 4.94 17.54 -10.83
N GLU A 374 6.10 18.02 -10.37
CA GLU A 374 7.18 18.50 -11.22
C GLU A 374 7.74 17.36 -12.09
N THR A 375 7.98 16.20 -11.47
CA THR A 375 8.45 15.00 -12.18
C THR A 375 7.44 14.56 -13.25
N ILE A 376 6.16 14.49 -12.87
CA ILE A 376 5.06 14.10 -13.75
C ILE A 376 4.88 15.12 -14.88
N GLY A 377 4.98 16.42 -14.59
CA GLY A 377 4.95 17.48 -15.61
C GLY A 377 6.09 17.34 -16.62
N GLY A 378 7.28 16.96 -16.16
CA GLY A 378 8.41 16.62 -17.02
C GLY A 378 8.12 15.42 -17.93
N TRP A 379 7.53 14.34 -17.41
CA TRP A 379 7.15 13.18 -18.22
C TRP A 379 6.07 13.48 -19.24
N ILE A 380 5.07 14.28 -18.86
CA ILE A 380 4.03 14.74 -19.80
C ILE A 380 4.67 15.52 -20.94
N ALA A 381 5.57 16.47 -20.62
CA ALA A 381 6.29 17.23 -21.62
C ALA A 381 7.11 16.32 -22.55
N ASP A 382 7.90 15.39 -22.00
CA ASP A 382 8.72 14.45 -22.77
C ASP A 382 7.87 13.64 -23.77
N VAL A 383 6.73 13.10 -23.33
CA VAL A 383 5.83 12.30 -24.18
C VAL A 383 5.19 13.17 -25.26
N LEU A 384 4.73 14.38 -24.92
CA LEU A 384 4.08 15.27 -25.88
C LEU A 384 5.06 15.91 -26.87
N GLU A 385 6.34 16.05 -26.52
CA GLU A 385 7.39 16.49 -27.44
C GLU A 385 7.78 15.41 -28.44
N SER A 386 7.49 14.14 -28.16
CA SER A 386 7.77 13.00 -29.04
C SER A 386 6.68 11.92 -28.98
N PRO A 387 5.43 12.23 -29.42
CA PRO A 387 4.25 11.39 -29.15
C PRO A 387 4.22 10.05 -29.89
N ALA A 388 5.08 9.87 -30.89
CA ALA A 388 5.26 8.61 -31.62
C ALA A 388 6.48 7.80 -31.16
N ASP A 389 7.29 8.32 -30.22
CA ASP A 389 8.49 7.63 -29.73
C ASP A 389 8.15 6.60 -28.66
N GLU A 390 8.14 5.33 -29.04
CA GLU A 390 7.87 4.20 -28.15
C GLU A 390 8.95 4.02 -27.07
N GLY A 391 10.19 4.46 -27.32
CA GLY A 391 11.28 4.43 -26.35
C GLY A 391 11.03 5.41 -25.20
N VAL A 392 10.60 6.64 -25.52
CA VAL A 392 10.18 7.63 -24.52
C VAL A 392 8.96 7.13 -23.75
N GLN A 393 7.94 6.64 -24.44
CA GLN A 393 6.73 6.09 -23.79
C GLN A 393 7.07 4.92 -22.86
N GLY A 394 7.91 3.98 -23.29
CA GLY A 394 8.32 2.82 -22.50
C GLY A 394 9.16 3.19 -21.27
N ARG A 395 10.06 4.19 -21.40
CA ARG A 395 10.82 4.74 -20.27
C ARG A 395 9.88 5.38 -19.24
N VAL A 396 8.99 6.26 -19.70
CA VAL A 396 8.02 6.95 -18.81
C VAL A 396 7.10 5.93 -18.15
N ARG A 397 6.60 4.93 -18.88
CA ARG A 397 5.73 3.88 -18.33
C ARG A 397 6.39 3.12 -17.18
N ARG A 398 7.68 2.79 -17.29
CA ARG A 398 8.44 2.16 -16.19
C ARG A 398 8.57 3.09 -14.98
N ALA A 399 8.94 4.34 -15.21
CA ALA A 399 9.07 5.33 -14.14
C ALA A 399 7.71 5.61 -13.45
N VAL A 400 6.62 5.63 -14.21
CA VAL A 400 5.24 5.70 -13.69
C VAL A 400 4.94 4.51 -12.80
N ALA A 401 5.21 3.28 -13.24
CA ALA A 401 4.96 2.09 -12.43
C ALA A 401 5.76 2.10 -11.12
N GLU A 402 7.03 2.52 -11.16
CA GLU A 402 7.89 2.69 -9.99
C GLU A 402 7.33 3.74 -9.02
N LEU A 403 6.94 4.92 -9.52
CA LEU A 403 6.33 5.98 -8.71
C LEU A 403 5.02 5.50 -8.08
N CYS A 404 4.16 4.87 -8.86
CA CYS A 404 2.91 4.29 -8.39
C CYS A 404 3.09 3.26 -7.26
N ALA A 405 4.13 2.43 -7.33
CA ALA A 405 4.45 1.45 -6.29
C ALA A 405 4.86 2.11 -4.95
N ALA A 406 5.47 3.29 -5.01
CA ALA A 406 5.82 4.10 -3.83
C ALA A 406 4.60 4.81 -3.21
N PHE A 407 3.52 5.01 -3.97
CA PHE A 407 2.28 5.65 -3.53
C PHE A 407 1.07 4.69 -3.72
N PRO A 408 0.98 3.59 -2.95
CA PRO A 408 -0.08 2.60 -3.12
C PRO A 408 -1.47 3.17 -2.80
N LEU A 409 -2.50 2.67 -3.48
CA LEU A 409 -3.89 2.95 -3.12
C LEU A 409 -4.31 2.04 -1.96
N TYR A 410 -5.01 2.60 -0.96
CA TYR A 410 -5.49 1.88 0.24
C TYR A 410 -4.36 1.28 1.12
N GLU A 411 -3.47 2.15 1.62
CA GLU A 411 -2.29 1.83 2.46
C GLU A 411 -2.59 1.04 3.74
N GLU A 412 -3.82 1.11 4.28
CA GLU A 412 -4.22 0.49 5.56
C GLU A 412 -3.96 -1.02 5.63
N VAL A 413 -3.94 -1.71 4.48
CA VAL A 413 -3.59 -3.15 4.40
C VAL A 413 -2.08 -3.38 4.54
N ARG A 414 -1.24 -2.39 4.21
CA ARG A 414 0.23 -2.49 4.32
C ARG A 414 0.77 -2.09 5.70
N ARG A 415 0.05 -1.32 6.52
CA ARG A 415 0.54 -0.95 7.87
C ARG A 415 0.56 -2.15 8.83
N GLY A 416 -0.48 -2.97 8.81
CA GLY A 416 -0.48 -4.26 9.54
C GLY A 416 0.62 -5.22 9.06
N LEU A 417 0.92 -5.18 7.75
CA LEU A 417 2.01 -5.95 7.16
C LEU A 417 3.40 -5.37 7.55
N GLY A 418 3.57 -4.06 7.57
CA GLY A 418 4.79 -3.36 8.00
C GLY A 418 5.13 -3.61 9.47
N PHE A 419 4.11 -3.71 10.32
CA PHE A 419 4.21 -4.15 11.71
C PHE A 419 4.76 -5.58 11.82
N ILE A 420 4.12 -6.54 11.15
CA ILE A 420 4.55 -7.95 11.14
C ILE A 420 5.99 -8.09 10.56
N MET A 421 6.31 -7.32 9.52
CA MET A 421 7.64 -7.29 8.91
C MET A 421 8.72 -6.77 9.85
N THR A 422 8.41 -5.79 10.69
CA THR A 422 9.35 -5.25 11.69
C THR A 422 9.65 -6.29 12.77
N VAL A 423 8.62 -6.98 13.27
CA VAL A 423 8.76 -8.04 14.27
C VAL A 423 9.58 -9.21 13.73
N TYR A 424 9.29 -9.70 12.52
CA TYR A 424 10.06 -10.80 11.92
C TYR A 424 11.50 -10.42 11.58
N ARG A 425 11.77 -9.16 11.18
CA ARG A 425 13.15 -8.68 10.97
C ARG A 425 13.94 -8.70 12.27
N ARG A 426 13.37 -8.20 13.37
CA ARG A 426 14.03 -8.21 14.68
C ARG A 426 14.31 -9.64 15.17
N ARG A 427 13.31 -10.52 15.09
CA ARG A 427 13.44 -11.94 15.47
C ARG A 427 14.48 -12.67 14.61
N LEU A 428 14.55 -12.40 13.30
CA LEU A 428 15.60 -12.93 12.41
C LEU A 428 16.99 -12.52 12.88
N THR A 429 17.19 -11.23 13.21
CA THR A 429 18.52 -10.74 13.64
C THR A 429 18.98 -11.38 14.95
N SER A 430 18.05 -11.90 15.75
CA SER A 430 18.33 -12.62 16.99
C SER A 430 18.70 -14.09 16.80
N SER A 431 17.81 -14.91 16.25
CA SER A 431 18.16 -16.28 15.85
C SER A 431 17.12 -16.84 14.88
N LEU A 432 17.55 -17.80 14.05
CA LEU A 432 16.62 -18.52 13.18
C LEU A 432 15.51 -19.21 13.99
N TYR A 433 15.83 -19.69 15.19
CA TYR A 433 14.86 -20.30 16.10
C TYR A 433 13.80 -19.31 16.56
N ALA A 434 14.17 -18.09 16.97
CA ALA A 434 13.20 -17.09 17.42
C ALA A 434 12.26 -16.65 16.30
N LEU A 435 12.76 -16.53 15.07
CA LEU A 435 11.92 -16.32 13.90
C LEU A 435 10.95 -17.49 13.68
N GLN A 436 11.42 -18.73 13.72
CA GLN A 436 10.56 -19.91 13.57
C GLN A 436 9.45 -19.97 14.62
N GLN A 437 9.75 -19.69 15.88
CA GLN A 437 8.74 -19.70 16.95
C GLN A 437 7.69 -18.61 16.73
N SER A 438 8.10 -17.41 16.32
CA SER A 438 7.19 -16.29 16.03
C SER A 438 6.25 -16.62 14.86
N LEU A 439 6.80 -17.19 13.77
CA LEU A 439 6.02 -17.65 12.62
C LEU A 439 5.03 -18.77 13.00
N ARG A 440 5.46 -19.74 13.83
CA ARG A 440 4.60 -20.83 14.33
C ARG A 440 3.48 -20.31 15.24
N ARG A 441 3.76 -19.38 16.15
CA ARG A 441 2.75 -18.75 17.03
C ARG A 441 1.71 -17.99 16.22
N ARG A 442 2.14 -17.17 15.24
CA ARG A 442 1.21 -16.48 14.33
C ARG A 442 0.35 -17.46 13.55
N LYS A 443 0.94 -18.52 13.01
CA LYS A 443 0.19 -19.59 12.32
C LYS A 443 -0.85 -20.24 13.24
N GLN A 444 -0.46 -20.61 14.46
CA GLN A 444 -1.36 -21.22 15.44
C GLN A 444 -2.49 -20.29 15.87
N TYR A 445 -2.20 -19.00 16.07
CA TYR A 445 -3.22 -17.98 16.34
C TYR A 445 -4.23 -17.86 15.21
N LEU A 446 -3.76 -17.74 13.96
CA LEU A 446 -4.61 -17.67 12.77
C LEU A 446 -5.46 -18.93 12.59
N MET A 447 -4.89 -20.11 12.86
CA MET A 447 -5.63 -21.38 12.84
C MET A 447 -6.61 -21.50 14.02
N GLY A 448 -6.33 -20.86 15.16
CA GLY A 448 -7.15 -20.86 16.37
C GLY A 448 -8.39 -19.97 16.30
N LEU A 449 -8.45 -19.01 15.36
CA LEU A 449 -9.63 -18.18 15.06
C LEU A 449 -10.89 -19.00 14.68
N TRP A 450 -10.73 -20.30 14.40
CA TRP A 450 -11.80 -21.22 14.02
C TRP A 450 -12.49 -21.92 15.23
N THR A 451 -11.81 -22.09 16.36
CA THR A 451 -12.26 -22.99 17.44
C THR A 451 -12.27 -22.29 18.80
N ASP A 452 -13.20 -21.36 19.06
CA ASP A 452 -13.14 -20.64 20.33
C ASP A 452 -13.78 -21.43 21.49
N ARG A 453 -12.93 -21.85 22.43
CA ARG A 453 -13.19 -21.78 23.89
C ARG A 453 -11.92 -21.50 24.72
N ASP A 454 -10.72 -21.61 24.14
CA ASP A 454 -9.48 -21.18 24.75
C ASP A 454 -8.60 -20.51 23.68
N ARG A 455 -8.64 -19.17 23.58
CA ARG A 455 -7.79 -18.40 22.66
C ARG A 455 -6.31 -18.56 23.02
N PRO A 456 -5.44 -18.98 22.08
CA PRO A 456 -4.01 -18.75 22.19
C PRO A 456 -3.69 -17.26 22.00
N ALA A 457 -2.68 -16.74 22.69
CA ALA A 457 -2.14 -15.40 22.41
C ALA A 457 -1.49 -15.36 21.02
N GLY A 458 -1.59 -14.22 20.32
CA GLY A 458 -0.97 -13.98 19.01
C GLY A 458 0.56 -13.86 19.09
N LEU A 459 1.10 -12.73 18.65
CA LEU A 459 2.46 -12.33 19.04
C LEU A 459 2.50 -12.19 20.58
N ASP A 460 3.64 -12.50 21.20
CA ASP A 460 3.75 -12.45 22.67
C ASP A 460 3.96 -11.01 23.19
N ASP A 461 3.81 -10.79 24.50
CA ASP A 461 4.00 -9.46 25.07
C ASP A 461 5.45 -8.96 24.91
N GLU A 462 6.44 -9.86 24.81
CA GLU A 462 7.84 -9.50 24.49
C GLU A 462 7.97 -8.94 23.06
N ASP A 463 7.25 -9.50 22.07
CA ASP A 463 7.21 -9.04 20.67
C ASP A 463 6.65 -7.61 20.56
N ILE A 464 5.61 -7.31 21.35
CA ILE A 464 4.88 -6.04 21.30
C ILE A 464 5.64 -4.95 22.09
N GLU A 465 6.13 -5.28 23.28
CA GLU A 465 6.89 -4.35 24.13
C GLU A 465 8.20 -3.94 23.48
N GLU A 466 8.94 -4.87 22.86
CA GLU A 466 10.19 -4.48 22.20
C GLU A 466 9.96 -3.55 21.02
N ALA A 467 8.81 -3.64 20.34
CA ALA A 467 8.45 -2.76 19.23
C ALA A 467 8.04 -1.34 19.64
N ASP A 468 7.93 -1.02 20.95
CA ASP A 468 7.47 0.28 21.50
C ASP A 468 6.05 0.69 21.01
N LEU A 469 5.07 -0.22 21.02
CA LEU A 469 3.71 0.01 20.48
C LEU A 469 2.57 -0.26 21.48
N GLU A 470 1.42 0.40 21.25
CA GLU A 470 0.17 0.20 22.00
C GLU A 470 -0.62 -1.01 21.46
N ARG A 471 -1.17 -1.86 22.35
CA ARG A 471 -1.89 -3.11 22.00
C ARG A 471 -3.08 -2.90 21.03
N ASP A 472 -3.69 -1.72 21.06
CA ASP A 472 -4.87 -1.36 20.27
C ASP A 472 -4.57 -1.29 18.75
N GLU A 473 -3.30 -1.12 18.34
CA GLU A 473 -2.88 -1.11 16.93
C GLU A 473 -2.81 -2.51 16.29
N VAL A 474 -2.71 -3.57 17.11
CA VAL A 474 -2.59 -4.97 16.66
C VAL A 474 -3.94 -5.60 16.37
N GLU A 475 -5.01 -5.11 17.01
CA GLU A 475 -6.37 -5.65 16.89
C GLU A 475 -7.11 -5.19 15.62
N GLU A 476 -6.62 -4.19 14.88
CA GLU A 476 -7.26 -3.67 13.67
C GLU A 476 -6.97 -4.47 12.37
N ILE A 477 -6.22 -5.59 12.46
CA ILE A 477 -6.03 -6.53 11.36
C ILE A 477 -7.04 -7.69 11.51
N GLY A 478 -8.32 -7.43 11.26
CA GLY A 478 -9.28 -8.53 11.31
C GLY A 478 -10.72 -8.15 11.16
N ASP A 479 -11.16 -7.86 9.94
CA ASP A 479 -12.60 -7.89 9.62
C ASP A 479 -12.88 -8.34 8.18
N ARG A 480 -12.30 -9.48 7.79
CA ARG A 480 -12.67 -10.22 6.57
C ARG A 480 -12.75 -11.72 6.88
N PRO A 481 -13.68 -12.49 6.28
CA PRO A 481 -13.61 -13.96 6.30
C PRO A 481 -12.60 -14.49 5.26
N GLY A 482 -11.72 -15.43 5.64
CA GLY A 482 -10.88 -16.22 4.72
C GLY A 482 -9.44 -15.74 4.45
N TRP A 483 -9.06 -14.51 4.84
CA TRP A 483 -7.69 -13.99 4.64
C TRP A 483 -6.61 -14.79 5.38
N TRP A 484 -6.97 -15.46 6.47
CA TRP A 484 -6.05 -16.23 7.29
C TRP A 484 -5.56 -17.49 6.57
N GLU A 485 -6.28 -18.05 5.59
CA GLU A 485 -5.85 -19.26 4.86
C GLU A 485 -4.64 -18.98 3.95
N ASP A 486 -4.67 -17.84 3.25
CA ASP A 486 -3.55 -17.43 2.41
C ASP A 486 -2.36 -16.99 3.26
N GLU A 487 -2.58 -16.29 4.38
CA GLU A 487 -1.50 -15.96 5.33
C GLU A 487 -0.90 -17.24 5.94
N VAL A 488 -1.71 -18.23 6.32
CA VAL A 488 -1.22 -19.54 6.82
C VAL A 488 -0.39 -20.27 5.76
N ARG A 489 -0.81 -20.26 4.49
CA ARG A 489 -0.05 -20.88 3.39
C ARG A 489 1.30 -20.19 3.16
N GLU A 490 1.36 -18.86 3.26
CA GLU A 490 2.61 -18.13 3.15
C GLU A 490 3.52 -18.33 4.39
N LEU A 491 2.94 -18.38 5.59
CA LEU A 491 3.67 -18.74 6.81
C LEU A 491 4.27 -20.15 6.72
N ASP A 492 3.58 -21.10 6.07
CA ASP A 492 4.12 -22.44 5.84
C ASP A 492 5.32 -22.45 4.89
N LYS A 493 5.27 -21.69 3.79
CA LYS A 493 6.42 -21.54 2.89
C LYS A 493 7.62 -20.90 3.60
N LEU A 494 7.38 -19.92 4.46
CA LEU A 494 8.43 -19.27 5.25
C LEU A 494 9.04 -20.23 6.25
N LEU A 495 8.23 -21.00 6.97
CA LEU A 495 8.70 -22.01 7.92
C LEU A 495 9.54 -23.07 7.22
N GLU A 496 9.07 -23.61 6.09
CA GLU A 496 9.85 -24.54 5.27
C GLU A 496 11.15 -23.89 4.77
N GLY A 497 11.09 -22.64 4.35
CA GLY A 497 12.24 -21.86 3.90
C GLY A 497 13.31 -21.77 4.99
N VAL A 498 12.92 -21.39 6.21
CA VAL A 498 13.83 -21.27 7.37
C VAL A 498 14.35 -22.65 7.80
N GLU A 499 13.53 -23.70 7.75
CA GLU A 499 13.95 -25.07 8.07
C GLU A 499 14.98 -25.63 7.08
N ARG A 500 14.88 -25.29 5.78
CA ARG A 500 15.85 -25.71 4.75
C ARG A 500 17.23 -25.07 4.90
N LEU A 501 17.37 -24.00 5.68
CA LEU A 501 18.63 -23.25 5.80
C LEU A 501 19.72 -23.99 6.55
N GLY A 502 19.35 -24.96 7.39
CA GLY A 502 20.28 -25.88 8.04
C GLY A 502 21.39 -25.21 8.85
N GLY A 503 21.19 -25.09 10.17
CA GLY A 503 22.24 -24.71 11.13
C GLY A 503 22.34 -23.21 11.42
N GLU A 504 22.68 -22.88 12.68
CA GLU A 504 22.78 -21.51 13.19
C GLU A 504 24.25 -21.07 13.24
N SER A 505 24.63 -20.14 12.36
CA SER A 505 26.02 -19.68 12.24
C SER A 505 26.51 -18.92 13.48
N LYS A 506 25.63 -18.15 14.14
CA LYS A 506 25.99 -17.47 15.39
C LYS A 506 26.25 -18.45 16.53
N LEU A 507 25.54 -19.58 16.57
CA LEU A 507 25.76 -20.63 17.56
C LEU A 507 27.10 -21.34 17.34
N ALA A 508 27.45 -21.63 16.09
CA ALA A 508 28.75 -22.23 15.76
C ALA A 508 29.90 -21.33 16.24
N ALA A 509 29.83 -20.03 15.92
CA ALA A 509 30.80 -19.04 16.39
C ALA A 509 30.79 -18.89 17.92
N LEU A 510 29.60 -18.88 18.55
CA LEU A 510 29.48 -18.82 20.01
C LEU A 510 30.20 -20.00 20.68
N ARG A 511 30.05 -21.22 20.17
CA ARG A 511 30.71 -22.41 20.74
C ARG A 511 32.23 -22.31 20.69
N GLU A 512 32.77 -21.86 19.55
CA GLU A 512 34.21 -21.62 19.38
C GLU A 512 34.70 -20.55 20.36
N HIS A 513 34.03 -19.40 20.38
CA HIS A 513 34.44 -18.27 21.23
C HIS A 513 34.24 -18.54 22.72
N LEU A 514 33.26 -19.36 23.12
CA LEU A 514 33.10 -19.81 24.50
C LEU A 514 34.29 -20.70 24.92
N ALA A 515 34.78 -21.57 24.04
CA ALA A 515 35.95 -22.39 24.33
C ALA A 515 37.22 -21.53 24.47
N GLU A 516 37.42 -20.55 23.58
CA GLU A 516 38.52 -19.58 23.67
C GLU A 516 38.44 -18.75 24.95
N ALA A 517 37.26 -18.25 25.26
CA ALA A 517 37.07 -17.41 26.42
C ALA A 517 37.27 -18.18 27.71
N LEU A 518 36.71 -19.38 27.84
CA LEU A 518 36.85 -20.20 29.04
C LEU A 518 38.26 -20.76 29.24
N ALA A 519 39.13 -20.68 28.24
CA ALA A 519 40.56 -20.95 28.40
C ALA A 519 41.33 -19.80 29.09
N ARG A 520 40.78 -18.57 29.05
CA ARG A 520 41.41 -17.35 29.61
C ARG A 520 40.67 -16.76 30.80
N TRP A 521 39.36 -16.97 30.87
CA TRP A 521 38.46 -16.41 31.86
C TRP A 521 37.63 -17.51 32.51
N ASP A 522 37.35 -17.38 33.80
CA ASP A 522 36.65 -18.43 34.55
C ASP A 522 35.17 -18.55 34.20
N GLN A 523 34.58 -17.49 33.63
CA GLN A 523 33.15 -17.31 33.45
C GLN A 523 32.87 -16.41 32.25
N VAL A 524 31.73 -16.65 31.58
CA VAL A 524 31.25 -15.85 30.45
C VAL A 524 29.78 -15.49 30.66
N LEU A 525 29.46 -14.23 30.36
CA LEU A 525 28.09 -13.73 30.31
C LEU A 525 27.64 -13.64 28.85
N VAL A 526 26.45 -14.16 28.52
CA VAL A 526 25.88 -14.08 27.17
C VAL A 526 24.50 -13.42 27.25
N PHE A 527 24.31 -12.33 26.52
CA PHE A 527 23.02 -11.64 26.41
C PHE A 527 22.34 -11.92 25.08
N THR A 528 21.01 -11.98 25.14
CA THR A 528 20.10 -12.04 24.00
C THR A 528 18.88 -11.14 24.28
N GLN A 529 18.21 -10.61 23.27
CA GLN A 529 16.95 -9.87 23.45
C GLN A 529 15.83 -10.81 23.89
N TYR A 530 15.64 -11.89 23.14
CA TYR A 530 14.45 -12.72 23.25
C TYR A 530 14.61 -13.96 24.13
N THR A 531 13.56 -14.31 24.88
CA THR A 531 13.51 -15.55 25.65
C THR A 531 13.57 -16.80 24.75
N ASP A 532 12.99 -16.76 23.54
CA ASP A 532 13.07 -17.86 22.56
C ASP A 532 14.53 -18.17 22.17
N THR A 533 15.35 -17.13 21.97
CA THR A 533 16.77 -17.30 21.64
C THR A 533 17.55 -17.82 22.85
N LEU A 534 17.23 -17.36 24.07
CA LEU A 534 17.81 -17.91 25.30
C LEU A 534 17.49 -19.41 25.45
N ASP A 535 16.23 -19.80 25.17
CA ASP A 535 15.77 -21.18 25.25
C ASP A 535 16.47 -22.09 24.23
N PHE A 536 16.68 -21.58 23.03
CA PHE A 536 17.49 -22.24 22.02
C PHE A 536 18.95 -22.44 22.50
N LEU A 537 19.59 -21.36 22.96
CA LEU A 537 20.98 -21.41 23.42
C LEU A 537 21.16 -22.35 24.61
N ARG A 538 20.23 -22.35 25.57
CA ARG A 538 20.35 -23.21 26.75
C ARG A 538 20.22 -24.69 26.38
N GLN A 539 19.36 -25.04 25.42
CA GLN A 539 19.24 -26.41 24.92
C GLN A 539 20.53 -26.86 24.20
N GLU A 540 21.10 -25.99 23.37
CA GLU A 540 22.28 -26.29 22.56
C GLU A 540 23.59 -26.32 23.35
N LEU A 541 23.67 -25.61 24.48
CA LEU A 541 24.86 -25.55 25.34
C LEU A 541 24.79 -26.54 26.52
N LEU A 542 23.59 -27.03 26.86
CA LEU A 542 23.39 -27.95 27.98
C LEU A 542 24.27 -29.22 27.90
N PRO A 543 24.44 -29.91 26.76
CA PRO A 543 25.29 -31.10 26.68
C PRO A 543 26.76 -30.84 27.08
N THR A 544 27.24 -29.61 26.92
CA THR A 544 28.63 -29.23 27.20
C THR A 544 28.81 -28.77 28.65
N PHE A 545 27.87 -27.98 29.17
CA PHE A 545 28.03 -27.29 30.44
C PHE A 545 27.26 -27.94 31.61
N GLY A 546 26.17 -28.66 31.35
CA GLY A 546 25.36 -29.30 32.38
C GLY A 546 24.94 -28.33 33.48
N ALA A 547 25.15 -28.71 34.75
CA ALA A 547 24.86 -27.86 35.92
C ALA A 547 25.71 -26.56 36.00
N ARG A 548 26.71 -26.41 35.14
CA ARG A 548 27.53 -25.18 35.05
C ARG A 548 26.93 -24.13 34.11
N LEU A 549 25.74 -24.39 33.55
CA LEU A 549 24.98 -23.44 32.74
C LEU A 549 23.87 -22.83 33.58
N GLY A 550 23.84 -21.50 33.64
CA GLY A 550 22.76 -20.74 34.28
C GLY A 550 22.01 -19.90 33.26
N CYS A 551 20.74 -19.62 33.55
CA CYS A 551 19.91 -18.68 32.80
C CYS A 551 19.33 -17.63 33.74
N TYR A 552 19.09 -16.43 33.21
CA TYR A 552 18.32 -15.39 33.88
C TYR A 552 17.46 -14.65 32.85
N SER A 553 16.14 -14.70 33.01
CA SER A 553 15.19 -13.98 32.15
C SER A 553 14.05 -13.37 32.97
N GLY A 554 12.98 -12.90 32.31
CA GLY A 554 11.75 -12.50 33.00
C GLY A 554 11.13 -13.60 33.87
N ARG A 555 11.51 -14.87 33.65
CA ARG A 555 11.12 -16.03 34.47
C ARG A 555 11.92 -16.15 35.78
N GLY A 556 12.91 -15.28 36.01
CA GLY A 556 13.85 -15.38 37.11
C GLY A 556 15.08 -16.21 36.76
N GLY A 557 15.78 -16.69 37.80
CA GLY A 557 17.00 -17.47 37.65
C GLY A 557 16.72 -18.96 37.43
N GLU A 558 17.47 -19.64 36.55
CA GLU A 558 17.32 -21.08 36.33
C GLU A 558 18.69 -21.76 36.22
N VAL A 559 18.84 -22.96 36.78
CA VAL A 559 20.04 -23.82 36.60
C VAL A 559 19.61 -25.26 36.31
N TRP A 560 20.36 -25.97 35.47
CA TRP A 560 20.09 -27.37 35.19
C TRP A 560 20.39 -28.27 36.39
N ASN A 561 19.41 -29.07 36.79
CA ASN A 561 19.56 -30.10 37.82
C ASN A 561 19.76 -31.48 37.17
N PRO A 562 20.98 -32.06 37.17
CA PRO A 562 21.25 -33.33 36.51
C PRO A 562 20.46 -34.51 37.09
N SER A 563 20.15 -34.46 38.39
CA SER A 563 19.42 -35.54 39.08
C SER A 563 17.94 -35.59 38.69
N ARG A 564 17.35 -34.43 38.37
CA ARG A 564 15.94 -34.32 37.96
C ARG A 564 15.75 -34.22 36.45
N GLN A 565 16.83 -34.08 35.69
CA GLN A 565 16.83 -33.79 34.26
C GLN A 565 15.89 -32.63 33.90
N ALA A 566 15.92 -31.56 34.70
CA ALA A 566 15.06 -30.40 34.54
C ALA A 566 15.76 -29.10 34.98
N TRP A 567 15.29 -27.98 34.44
CA TRP A 567 15.66 -26.65 34.90
C TRP A 567 14.97 -26.34 36.22
N GLU A 568 15.72 -25.86 37.21
CA GLU A 568 15.20 -25.53 38.54
C GLU A 568 15.26 -24.01 38.76
N GLY A 569 14.11 -23.43 39.13
CA GLY A 569 13.98 -22.02 39.42
C GLY A 569 14.76 -21.62 40.69
N MET A 570 15.42 -20.48 40.62
CA MET A 570 16.31 -19.94 41.64
C MET A 570 16.00 -18.46 41.87
N SER A 571 16.12 -18.03 43.13
CA SER A 571 16.12 -16.60 43.45
C SER A 571 17.28 -15.87 42.77
N LYS A 572 17.08 -14.58 42.50
CA LYS A 572 18.08 -13.68 41.94
C LYS A 572 19.39 -13.69 42.72
N GLU A 573 19.30 -13.64 44.05
CA GLU A 573 20.45 -13.66 44.97
C GLU A 573 21.22 -14.98 44.88
N ARG A 574 20.49 -16.09 44.66
CA ARG A 574 21.11 -17.41 44.52
C ARG A 574 21.87 -17.55 43.21
N ILE A 575 21.31 -17.09 42.08
CA ILE A 575 22.03 -17.07 40.80
C ILE A 575 23.27 -16.19 40.89
N GLN A 576 23.15 -14.98 41.44
CA GLN A 576 24.29 -14.09 41.63
C GLN A 576 25.39 -14.74 42.46
N ARG A 577 25.02 -15.45 43.53
CA ARG A 577 25.98 -16.16 44.38
C ARG A 577 26.66 -17.31 43.64
N LEU A 578 25.88 -18.17 42.98
CA LEU A 578 26.42 -19.31 42.21
C LEU A 578 27.35 -18.86 41.08
N PHE A 579 27.01 -17.73 40.44
CA PHE A 579 27.88 -17.09 39.48
C PHE A 579 29.12 -16.50 40.18
N ALA A 580 28.98 -15.68 41.23
CA ALA A 580 30.14 -15.13 41.93
C ALA A 580 31.13 -16.18 42.49
N GLU A 581 30.65 -17.36 42.87
CA GLU A 581 31.44 -18.50 43.36
C GLU A 581 32.07 -19.36 42.24
N GLY A 582 31.78 -19.09 40.98
CA GLY A 582 32.32 -19.82 39.83
C GLY A 582 31.64 -21.16 39.53
N ASN A 583 30.52 -21.47 40.18
CA ASN A 583 29.74 -22.71 39.97
C ASN A 583 29.03 -22.70 38.61
N ILE A 584 28.63 -21.51 38.14
CA ILE A 584 28.10 -21.27 36.79
C ILE A 584 29.24 -20.75 35.92
N LYS A 585 29.58 -21.46 34.84
CA LYS A 585 30.61 -21.08 33.87
C LYS A 585 30.08 -20.21 32.74
N VAL A 586 28.84 -20.42 32.34
CA VAL A 586 28.15 -19.61 31.33
C VAL A 586 26.81 -19.19 31.88
N LEU A 587 26.56 -17.88 31.92
CA LEU A 587 25.27 -17.33 32.31
C LEU A 587 24.59 -16.70 31.08
N LEU A 588 23.47 -17.28 30.66
CA LEU A 588 22.63 -16.77 29.57
C LEU A 588 21.61 -15.78 30.15
N CYS A 589 21.42 -14.64 29.50
CA CYS A 589 20.62 -13.54 30.03
C CYS A 589 19.73 -12.93 28.95
N THR A 590 18.47 -12.61 29.28
CA THR A 590 17.69 -11.63 28.51
C THR A 590 17.85 -10.21 29.08
N GLU A 591 17.15 -9.22 28.51
CA GLU A 591 17.16 -7.83 29.01
C GLU A 591 16.74 -7.69 30.49
N ALA A 592 16.02 -8.68 31.04
CA ALA A 592 15.72 -8.73 32.46
C ALA A 592 16.96 -8.69 33.37
N ALA A 593 18.13 -9.07 32.85
CA ALA A 593 19.43 -8.99 33.53
C ALA A 593 20.19 -7.68 33.27
N GLY A 594 19.72 -6.84 32.35
CA GLY A 594 20.31 -5.54 32.00
C GLY A 594 20.30 -4.55 33.17
N GLU A 595 19.36 -4.73 34.11
CA GLU A 595 19.26 -3.95 35.33
C GLU A 595 19.22 -4.83 36.59
N GLY A 596 19.66 -4.29 37.72
CA GLY A 596 19.50 -4.93 39.02
C GLY A 596 20.35 -6.17 39.31
N LEU A 597 21.07 -6.78 38.35
CA LEU A 597 22.04 -7.86 38.63
C LEU A 597 23.46 -7.32 38.88
N ASN A 598 24.16 -7.90 39.87
CA ASN A 598 25.55 -7.55 40.15
C ASN A 598 26.53 -8.64 39.63
N LEU A 599 27.17 -8.44 38.47
CA LEU A 599 27.98 -9.45 37.75
C LEU A 599 29.46 -9.06 37.51
N GLN A 600 30.03 -8.15 38.31
CA GLN A 600 31.39 -7.59 38.17
C GLN A 600 32.52 -8.63 38.24
N ASN A 601 32.27 -9.86 38.71
CA ASN A 601 33.32 -10.88 38.79
C ASN A 601 33.65 -11.48 37.41
N CYS A 602 32.74 -11.30 36.44
CA CYS A 602 32.93 -11.71 35.05
C CYS A 602 33.71 -10.64 34.29
N GLY A 603 34.68 -11.07 33.49
CA GLY A 603 35.43 -10.20 32.58
C GLY A 603 35.04 -10.35 31.13
N VAL A 604 34.01 -11.16 30.81
CA VAL A 604 33.64 -11.49 29.42
C VAL A 604 32.15 -11.35 29.21
N LEU A 605 31.76 -10.58 28.20
CA LEU A 605 30.38 -10.36 27.78
C LEU A 605 30.23 -10.63 26.28
N PHE A 606 29.33 -11.53 25.92
CA PHE A 606 28.94 -11.83 24.55
C PHE A 606 27.50 -11.35 24.31
N ASN A 607 27.31 -10.40 23.39
CA ASN A 607 26.01 -9.97 22.90
C ASN A 607 25.63 -10.82 21.69
N TYR A 608 24.84 -11.88 21.89
CA TYR A 608 24.46 -12.82 20.84
C TYR A 608 23.58 -12.17 19.75
N ASP A 609 22.88 -11.11 20.10
CA ASP A 609 22.16 -10.22 19.20
C ASP A 609 22.27 -8.76 19.67
N MET A 610 22.08 -7.86 18.70
CA MET A 610 22.24 -6.43 18.89
C MET A 610 20.86 -5.75 18.94
N PRO A 611 20.51 -5.07 20.06
CA PRO A 611 19.26 -4.36 20.16
C PRO A 611 19.21 -3.14 19.25
N TRP A 612 18.03 -2.80 18.74
CA TRP A 612 17.87 -1.60 17.90
C TRP A 612 18.06 -0.30 18.69
N ASN A 613 17.90 -0.36 20.02
CA ASN A 613 18.24 0.74 20.91
C ASN A 613 19.64 0.51 21.53
N PRO A 614 20.67 1.28 21.12
CA PRO A 614 22.04 1.13 21.63
C PRO A 614 22.19 1.34 23.13
N MET A 615 21.24 2.02 23.78
CA MET A 615 21.21 2.19 25.23
C MET A 615 21.19 0.84 25.96
N LYS A 616 20.48 -0.17 25.41
CA LYS A 616 20.43 -1.52 25.99
C LYS A 616 21.82 -2.17 25.99
N VAL A 617 22.63 -1.96 24.95
CA VAL A 617 24.01 -2.48 24.90
C VAL A 617 24.89 -1.85 25.98
N GLU A 618 24.78 -0.55 26.19
CA GLU A 618 25.47 0.15 27.29
C GLU A 618 25.10 -0.45 28.65
N GLN A 619 23.80 -0.67 28.89
CA GLN A 619 23.32 -1.28 30.14
C GLN A 619 23.87 -2.69 30.37
N ARG A 620 23.94 -3.51 29.30
CA ARG A 620 24.54 -4.86 29.31
C ARG A 620 26.03 -4.79 29.65
N ILE A 621 26.79 -3.89 29.03
CA ILE A 621 28.22 -3.68 29.31
C ILE A 621 28.43 -3.23 30.76
N GLY A 622 27.61 -2.29 31.23
CA GLY A 622 27.62 -1.78 32.60
C GLY A 622 27.35 -2.85 33.68
N ARG A 623 26.98 -4.09 33.31
CA ARG A 623 26.88 -5.21 34.26
C ARG A 623 28.24 -5.74 34.69
N ILE A 624 29.20 -5.76 33.77
CA ILE A 624 30.57 -6.22 34.01
C ILE A 624 31.56 -5.06 34.14
N ASP A 625 31.29 -3.93 33.49
CA ASP A 625 32.16 -2.76 33.51
C ASP A 625 31.56 -1.61 34.33
N ARG A 626 31.90 -1.57 35.63
CA ARG A 626 31.47 -0.54 36.60
C ARG A 626 32.31 -0.60 37.87
N ILE A 627 32.08 0.37 38.77
CA ILE A 627 32.72 0.48 40.09
C ILE A 627 32.68 -0.87 40.84
N GLY A 628 33.86 -1.41 41.16
CA GLY A 628 34.04 -2.69 41.83
C GLY A 628 34.51 -3.85 40.95
N GLN A 629 34.66 -3.64 39.64
CA GLN A 629 35.41 -4.54 38.75
C GLN A 629 36.88 -4.60 39.18
N ARG A 630 37.45 -5.81 39.27
CA ARG A 630 38.81 -6.06 39.76
C ARG A 630 39.77 -6.52 38.66
N ARG A 631 39.25 -6.85 37.48
CA ARG A 631 40.06 -7.24 36.32
C ARG A 631 40.59 -5.99 35.61
N PRO A 632 41.83 -6.02 35.09
CA PRO A 632 42.43 -4.87 34.41
C PRO A 632 41.79 -4.59 33.04
N GLU A 633 41.15 -5.61 32.44
CA GLU A 633 40.49 -5.51 31.15
C GLU A 633 39.20 -6.36 31.16
N VAL A 634 38.19 -5.89 30.42
CA VAL A 634 36.96 -6.63 30.11
C VAL A 634 36.91 -6.90 28.61
N PHE A 635 36.41 -8.08 28.23
CA PHE A 635 36.28 -8.51 26.85
C PHE A 635 34.81 -8.54 26.43
N ILE A 636 34.46 -7.76 25.41
CA ILE A 636 33.10 -7.67 24.89
C ILE A 636 33.10 -8.14 23.44
N ARG A 637 32.16 -9.03 23.08
CA ARG A 637 31.98 -9.49 21.70
C ARG A 637 30.52 -9.32 21.28
N HIS A 638 30.31 -8.82 20.06
CA HIS A 638 29.00 -8.60 19.47
C HIS A 638 28.80 -9.53 18.27
N TYR A 639 27.65 -10.18 18.18
CA TYR A 639 27.29 -11.02 17.04
C TYR A 639 26.15 -10.37 16.25
N PHE A 640 26.28 -10.36 14.93
CA PHE A 640 25.27 -9.89 13.99
C PHE A 640 25.39 -10.65 12.67
N TYR A 641 24.32 -10.73 11.89
CA TYR A 641 24.40 -11.24 10.53
C TYR A 641 24.89 -10.15 9.57
N ARG A 642 25.69 -10.54 8.59
CA ARG A 642 26.21 -9.63 7.56
C ARG A 642 25.07 -9.04 6.72
N GLY A 643 25.16 -7.74 6.43
CA GLY A 643 24.18 -7.03 5.60
C GLY A 643 22.86 -6.69 6.30
N THR A 644 22.84 -6.75 7.64
CA THR A 644 21.73 -6.27 8.45
C THR A 644 21.91 -4.77 8.78
N VAL A 645 20.81 -4.05 8.98
CA VAL A 645 20.82 -2.59 9.21
C VAL A 645 21.57 -2.26 10.50
N GLU A 646 21.38 -3.07 11.53
CA GLU A 646 22.04 -2.93 12.81
C GLU A 646 23.55 -3.10 12.65
N ALA A 647 24.02 -4.08 11.85
CA ALA A 647 25.44 -4.26 11.59
C ALA A 647 26.10 -3.01 10.98
N GLU A 648 25.40 -2.33 10.06
CA GLU A 648 25.91 -1.12 9.41
C GLU A 648 25.93 0.09 10.35
N VAL A 649 24.86 0.28 11.14
CA VAL A 649 24.77 1.37 12.12
C VAL A 649 25.75 1.18 13.27
N TYR A 650 25.84 -0.03 13.86
CA TYR A 650 26.77 -0.32 14.95
C TYR A 650 28.24 -0.28 14.51
N ARG A 651 28.54 -0.61 13.26
CA ARG A 651 29.90 -0.43 12.72
C ARG A 651 30.29 1.06 12.72
N VAL A 652 29.42 1.94 12.24
CA VAL A 652 29.70 3.39 12.24
C VAL A 652 29.82 3.94 13.67
N LEU A 653 29.01 3.44 14.60
CA LEU A 653 29.16 3.76 16.02
C LEU A 653 30.52 3.28 16.54
N GLY A 654 30.93 2.04 16.27
CA GLY A 654 32.20 1.48 16.75
C GLY A 654 33.47 2.11 16.14
N ASP A 655 33.44 2.49 14.86
CA ASP A 655 34.60 3.06 14.15
C ASP A 655 34.96 4.48 14.63
N ARG A 656 34.02 5.20 15.26
CA ARG A 656 34.16 6.62 15.65
C ARG A 656 34.02 6.85 17.15
N ILE A 657 33.24 6.02 17.84
CA ILE A 657 33.03 6.05 19.29
C ILE A 657 33.95 4.97 19.86
N GLY A 658 35.08 5.36 20.47
CA GLY A 658 35.72 4.46 21.43
C GLY A 658 34.71 4.21 22.54
N TRP A 659 34.14 3.00 22.62
CA TRP A 659 32.98 2.76 23.49
C TRP A 659 33.36 2.93 24.98
N PHE A 660 32.73 3.95 25.59
CA PHE A 660 32.53 4.22 27.03
C PHE A 660 33.74 4.33 27.96
N GLU A 661 34.82 4.97 27.52
CA GLU A 661 35.68 5.65 28.50
C GLU A 661 35.42 7.16 28.48
N THR A 662 34.72 7.61 29.52
CA THR A 662 34.53 8.98 30.01
C THR A 662 33.20 9.68 29.63
N VAL A 663 32.34 9.81 30.66
CA VAL A 663 31.10 10.62 30.78
C VAL A 663 29.80 9.98 30.26
N VAL A 664 29.24 9.11 31.09
CA VAL A 664 27.83 8.67 31.05
C VAL A 664 26.93 9.92 31.17
N GLY A 665 26.34 10.34 30.05
CA GLY A 665 25.40 11.47 29.98
C GLY A 665 25.43 12.22 28.64
N GLU A 666 26.61 12.40 28.04
CA GLU A 666 26.74 13.22 26.82
C GLU A 666 26.30 12.47 25.54
N LEU A 667 26.32 11.13 25.54
CA LEU A 667 26.03 10.30 24.36
C LEU A 667 24.53 10.05 24.08
N GLN A 668 23.63 10.35 25.03
CA GLN A 668 22.20 10.00 24.92
C GLN A 668 21.51 10.44 23.62
N PRO A 669 21.70 11.68 23.11
CA PRO A 669 21.05 12.12 21.88
C PRO A 669 21.55 11.38 20.63
N ILE A 670 22.80 10.93 20.63
CA ILE A 670 23.38 10.16 19.52
C ILE A 670 22.81 8.74 19.52
N LEU A 671 22.71 8.11 20.70
CA LEU A 671 22.12 6.78 20.84
C LEU A 671 20.62 6.77 20.49
N GLN A 672 19.88 7.80 20.89
CA GLN A 672 18.46 7.94 20.50
C GLN A 672 18.31 8.13 18.99
N ARG A 673 19.20 8.91 18.35
CA ARG A 673 19.19 9.09 16.90
C ARG A 673 19.55 7.81 16.16
N ALA A 674 20.49 7.02 16.69
CA ALA A 674 20.86 5.73 16.13
C ALA A 674 19.69 4.74 16.18
N ALA A 675 18.92 4.74 17.28
CA ALA A 675 17.70 3.94 17.37
C ALA A 675 16.68 4.31 16.28
N SER A 676 16.41 5.60 16.10
CA SER A 676 15.50 6.06 15.04
C SER A 676 16.02 5.79 13.62
N ALA A 677 17.35 5.80 13.42
CA ALA A 677 17.96 5.48 12.14
C ALA A 677 17.75 4.00 11.76
N ILE A 678 17.97 3.09 12.73
CA ILE A 678 17.74 1.66 12.55
C ILE A 678 16.26 1.42 12.22
N GLU A 679 15.35 2.04 12.95
CA GLU A 679 13.90 1.90 12.75
C GLU A 679 13.45 2.41 11.37
N ARG A 680 13.85 3.63 10.97
CA ARG A 680 13.48 4.18 9.65
C ARG A 680 14.04 3.35 8.50
N ALA A 681 15.30 2.91 8.59
CA ALA A 681 15.91 2.06 7.56
C ALA A 681 15.27 0.66 7.51
N ALA A 682 14.85 0.13 8.66
CA ALA A 682 14.12 -1.13 8.77
C ALA A 682 12.64 -1.02 8.36
N LEU A 683 12.09 0.17 8.14
CA LEU A 683 10.76 0.35 7.54
C LEU A 683 10.83 0.73 6.05
N ALA A 684 12.00 1.12 5.56
CA ALA A 684 12.22 1.47 4.17
C ALA A 684 12.16 0.26 3.22
N THR A 685 11.68 0.50 2.00
CA THR A 685 11.71 -0.47 0.88
C THR A 685 13.14 -0.77 0.44
N GLU A 686 13.39 -1.90 -0.24
CA GLU A 686 14.74 -2.30 -0.69
C GLU A 686 15.45 -1.18 -1.48
N ASN A 687 14.71 -0.51 -2.38
CA ASN A 687 15.23 0.57 -3.21
C ASN A 687 15.52 1.86 -2.43
N GLN A 688 14.79 2.10 -1.34
CA GLN A 688 14.95 3.31 -0.52
C GLN A 688 15.93 3.10 0.64
N ARG A 689 16.10 1.86 1.12
CA ARG A 689 16.88 1.56 2.32
C ARG A 689 18.30 2.06 2.24
N LYS A 690 18.96 1.87 1.10
CA LYS A 690 20.34 2.35 0.92
C LYS A 690 20.42 3.88 1.03
N ALA A 691 19.48 4.59 0.41
CA ALA A 691 19.43 6.06 0.46
C ALA A 691 19.10 6.56 1.87
N VAL A 692 18.10 5.96 2.54
CA VAL A 692 17.74 6.27 3.93
C VAL A 692 18.92 6.02 4.85
N LEU A 693 19.57 4.86 4.74
CA LEU A 693 20.73 4.52 5.54
C LEU A 693 21.89 5.49 5.31
N GLU A 694 22.22 5.82 4.05
CA GLU A 694 23.27 6.79 3.73
C GLU A 694 22.96 8.18 4.32
N GLU A 695 21.71 8.62 4.27
CA GLU A 695 21.26 9.87 4.85
C GLU A 695 21.39 9.87 6.39
N GLU A 696 20.92 8.80 7.02
CA GLU A 696 20.94 8.64 8.47
C GLU A 696 22.38 8.50 9.01
N LEU A 697 23.23 7.74 8.33
CA LEU A 697 24.65 7.62 8.67
C LEU A 697 25.34 8.99 8.56
N LYS A 698 25.12 9.75 7.48
CA LYS A 698 25.62 11.12 7.36
C LYS A 698 25.07 12.06 8.42
N ALA A 699 23.86 11.81 8.92
CA ALA A 699 23.25 12.63 9.95
C ALA A 699 23.82 12.30 11.34
N LEU A 700 24.11 11.03 11.61
CA LEU A 700 24.84 10.57 12.80
C LEU A 700 26.26 11.13 12.80
N GLU A 701 26.96 11.09 11.65
CA GLU A 701 28.28 11.69 11.47
C GLU A 701 28.27 13.21 11.74
N ARG A 702 27.29 13.94 11.19
CA ARG A 702 27.16 15.38 11.45
C ARG A 702 26.91 15.71 12.92
N ALA A 703 26.05 14.92 13.59
CA ALA A 703 25.76 15.11 15.01
C ALA A 703 27.00 14.89 15.89
N TRP A 704 27.92 14.01 15.46
CA TRP A 704 29.20 13.77 16.10
C TRP A 704 30.17 14.93 15.91
N ASP A 705 30.38 15.38 14.67
CA ASP A 705 31.35 16.42 14.34
C ASP A 705 31.05 17.76 15.05
N THR A 706 29.78 18.06 15.32
CA THR A 706 29.38 19.26 16.08
C THR A 706 29.78 19.29 17.56
N ARG A 707 30.31 18.20 18.13
CA ARG A 707 30.63 18.09 19.57
C ARG A 707 32.13 18.07 19.91
N GLN A 708 33.03 18.22 18.93
CA GLN A 708 34.46 18.25 19.18
C GLN A 708 34.96 19.61 19.72
N GLU A 709 34.92 19.80 21.04
CA GLU A 709 35.96 20.52 21.78
C GLU A 709 36.28 19.72 23.06
N GLY A 710 37.35 18.93 23.06
CA GLY A 710 37.96 18.41 24.30
C GLY A 710 38.11 16.90 24.48
N ALA A 711 37.83 16.05 23.49
CA ALA A 711 38.05 14.60 23.64
C ALA A 711 39.52 14.19 23.39
N SER A 712 40.14 13.55 24.39
CA SER A 712 41.50 12.99 24.31
C SER A 712 41.53 11.77 23.36
N PRO A 713 42.64 11.50 22.63
CA PRO A 713 42.74 10.30 21.81
C PRO A 713 42.92 9.07 22.72
N VAL A 714 42.03 8.08 22.63
CA VAL A 714 42.14 6.84 23.41
C VAL A 714 42.00 5.60 22.53
N ALA A 715 42.96 4.69 22.75
CA ALA A 715 43.14 3.29 22.34
C ALA A 715 42.84 2.90 20.88
N GLU A 716 43.84 2.29 20.23
CA GLU A 716 43.71 1.65 18.92
C GLU A 716 42.60 0.61 18.93
N TRP A 717 41.47 0.95 18.32
CA TRP A 717 40.53 -0.03 17.78
C TRP A 717 41.26 -0.81 16.69
N GLN A 718 41.56 -2.08 16.97
CA GLN A 718 41.90 -3.02 15.92
C GLN A 718 40.58 -3.56 15.36
N PRO A 719 40.20 -3.25 14.10
CA PRO A 719 39.18 -4.04 13.43
C PRO A 719 39.63 -5.49 13.55
N LEU A 720 38.78 -6.34 14.12
CA LEU A 720 38.97 -7.77 13.94
C LEU A 720 39.05 -8.00 12.44
N ALA A 721 40.12 -8.68 12.00
CA ALA A 721 40.19 -9.18 10.64
C ALA A 721 38.86 -9.88 10.35
N ASP A 722 38.27 -9.54 9.20
CA ASP A 722 37.03 -10.14 8.69
C ASP A 722 37.11 -11.64 8.98
N PRO A 723 36.31 -12.20 9.92
CA PRO A 723 36.34 -13.62 10.11
C PRO A 723 35.96 -14.17 8.74
N SER A 724 36.85 -14.97 8.16
CA SER A 724 36.57 -15.79 7.00
C SER A 724 35.54 -16.85 7.41
N GLY A 725 34.36 -16.40 7.81
CA GLY A 725 33.20 -17.19 8.13
C GLY A 725 32.39 -17.36 6.85
N PRO A 726 31.68 -18.48 6.71
CA PRO A 726 30.80 -18.69 5.56
C PRO A 726 29.78 -17.55 5.45
N ALA A 727 29.48 -17.13 4.23
CA ALA A 727 28.39 -16.20 3.96
C ALA A 727 27.11 -16.68 4.65
N ALA A 728 26.31 -15.75 5.19
CA ALA A 728 25.00 -16.09 5.72
C ALA A 728 24.22 -16.87 4.64
N PRO A 729 23.73 -18.09 4.93
CA PRO A 729 23.07 -18.94 3.93
C PRO A 729 21.75 -18.33 3.41
N VAL A 730 21.22 -17.32 4.11
CA VAL A 730 20.12 -16.44 3.71
C VAL A 730 20.47 -15.02 4.08
N THR A 731 20.41 -14.14 3.09
CA THR A 731 20.51 -12.70 3.28
C THR A 731 19.17 -12.13 3.73
N LEU A 732 19.17 -10.96 4.36
CA LEU A 732 17.93 -10.20 4.61
C LEU A 732 17.14 -10.03 3.29
N ARG A 733 17.86 -9.95 2.16
CA ARG A 733 17.35 -9.93 0.80
C ARG A 733 16.69 -11.24 0.36
N ASP A 734 17.07 -12.40 0.87
CA ASP A 734 16.40 -13.69 0.57
C ASP A 734 15.09 -13.81 1.35
N LEU A 735 15.07 -13.37 2.62
CA LEU A 735 13.84 -13.27 3.41
C LEU A 735 12.89 -12.21 2.81
N GLU A 736 13.43 -11.07 2.39
CA GLU A 736 12.70 -10.03 1.69
C GLU A 736 12.25 -10.49 0.30
N ALA A 737 13.04 -11.26 -0.44
CA ALA A 737 12.63 -11.77 -1.75
C ALA A 737 11.47 -12.76 -1.62
N VAL A 738 11.40 -13.57 -0.55
CA VAL A 738 10.25 -14.46 -0.31
C VAL A 738 9.03 -13.66 0.20
N LEU A 739 9.24 -12.68 1.08
CA LEU A 739 8.17 -11.88 1.70
C LEU A 739 7.63 -10.73 0.83
N SER A 740 8.43 -10.18 -0.07
CA SER A 740 8.03 -9.17 -1.06
C SER A 740 7.54 -9.79 -2.38
N LYS A 741 8.03 -11.00 -2.73
CA LYS A 741 7.47 -11.76 -3.87
C LYS A 741 6.25 -12.61 -3.50
N SER A 742 5.88 -12.78 -2.23
CA SER A 742 4.60 -13.46 -1.90
C SER A 742 3.36 -12.66 -2.32
N LEU A 743 3.53 -11.43 -2.81
CA LEU A 743 2.52 -10.65 -3.53
C LEU A 743 2.66 -10.71 -5.07
N ALA A 744 3.58 -11.52 -5.60
CA ALA A 744 3.94 -11.53 -7.03
C ALA A 744 4.21 -12.93 -7.62
N TRP A 745 3.64 -14.00 -7.07
CA TRP A 745 3.64 -15.31 -7.73
C TRP A 745 2.23 -15.66 -8.20
N SER A 746 2.00 -15.57 -9.51
CA SER A 746 0.89 -16.28 -10.16
C SER A 746 1.20 -17.78 -10.12
N ASP A 747 0.22 -18.57 -9.68
CA ASP A 747 0.33 -19.88 -9.05
C ASP A 747 0.92 -21.03 -9.90
N GLY A 748 1.54 -20.78 -11.06
CA GLY A 748 1.99 -21.83 -11.97
C GLY A 748 0.87 -22.79 -12.40
N ARG A 749 -0.39 -22.41 -12.16
CA ARG A 749 -1.57 -23.20 -12.49
C ARG A 749 -1.88 -22.99 -13.96
N PRO A 750 -2.04 -24.06 -14.74
CA PRO A 750 -2.45 -23.93 -16.14
C PRO A 750 -3.84 -23.30 -16.23
N GLU A 751 -3.93 -22.14 -16.85
CA GLU A 751 -5.19 -21.47 -17.13
C GLU A 751 -5.71 -21.91 -18.51
N PRO A 752 -6.96 -22.37 -18.65
CA PRO A 752 -7.49 -22.77 -19.95
C PRO A 752 -7.52 -21.60 -20.93
N ALA A 753 -6.88 -21.75 -22.08
CA ALA A 753 -6.75 -20.73 -23.12
C ALA A 753 -7.40 -21.13 -24.46
N GLY A 754 -8.19 -22.21 -24.44
CA GLY A 754 -8.87 -22.80 -25.59
C GLY A 754 -9.02 -24.31 -25.41
N GLU A 755 -9.67 -24.99 -26.37
CA GLU A 755 -9.75 -26.46 -26.34
C GLU A 755 -8.35 -27.07 -26.29
N GLY A 756 -7.97 -27.64 -25.15
CA GLY A 756 -6.69 -28.33 -24.96
C GLY A 756 -5.45 -27.42 -24.94
N LEU A 757 -5.62 -26.09 -24.93
CA LEU A 757 -4.53 -25.12 -24.78
C LEU A 757 -4.59 -24.50 -23.38
N PHE A 758 -3.44 -24.36 -22.74
CA PHE A 758 -3.29 -23.84 -21.39
C PHE A 758 -2.19 -22.78 -21.37
N HIS A 759 -2.42 -21.68 -20.66
CA HIS A 759 -1.41 -20.67 -20.40
C HIS A 759 -0.78 -20.94 -19.04
N ILE A 760 0.56 -20.89 -18.99
CA ILE A 760 1.30 -20.96 -17.74
C ILE A 760 2.26 -19.78 -17.71
N ARG A 761 2.24 -19.03 -16.60
CA ARG A 761 3.17 -17.93 -16.36
C ARG A 761 4.23 -18.39 -15.38
N LEU A 762 5.46 -18.48 -15.85
CA LEU A 762 6.63 -18.87 -15.06
C LEU A 762 7.68 -17.75 -15.15
N GLU A 763 8.17 -17.29 -14.00
CA GLU A 763 9.32 -16.38 -13.88
C GLU A 763 9.28 -15.18 -14.86
N ASN A 764 8.13 -14.51 -14.94
CA ASN A 764 7.87 -13.33 -15.79
C ASN A 764 7.87 -13.58 -17.31
N GLN A 765 7.78 -14.83 -17.78
CA GLN A 765 7.51 -15.16 -19.18
C GLN A 765 6.16 -15.89 -19.33
N GLU A 766 5.42 -15.55 -20.38
CA GLU A 766 4.20 -16.26 -20.79
C GLU A 766 4.58 -17.45 -21.66
N THR A 767 4.07 -18.63 -21.33
CA THR A 767 4.32 -19.86 -22.09
C THR A 767 3.02 -20.61 -22.33
N HIS A 768 2.82 -21.02 -23.58
CA HIS A 768 1.64 -21.76 -24.01
C HIS A 768 1.94 -23.26 -23.94
N VAL A 769 1.04 -24.04 -23.34
CA VAL A 769 1.16 -25.48 -23.17
C VAL A 769 -0.10 -26.12 -23.75
N THR A 770 0.04 -27.10 -24.64
CA THR A 770 -1.10 -27.75 -25.30
C THR A 770 -1.08 -29.26 -25.08
N THR A 771 -2.26 -29.86 -24.88
CA THR A 771 -2.46 -31.32 -24.91
C THR A 771 -2.92 -31.79 -26.29
N ARG A 772 -3.01 -30.87 -27.26
CA ARG A 772 -3.49 -31.12 -28.63
C ARG A 772 -2.33 -31.21 -29.63
N PRO A 773 -2.19 -32.34 -30.35
CA PRO A 773 -1.10 -32.57 -31.30
C PRO A 773 -1.07 -31.57 -32.47
N ASP A 774 -2.23 -31.12 -32.94
CA ASP A 774 -2.39 -30.23 -34.10
C ASP A 774 -1.87 -28.80 -33.87
N ILE A 775 -1.65 -28.42 -32.61
CA ILE A 775 -1.13 -27.11 -32.21
C ILE A 775 0.42 -27.13 -32.13
N LEU A 776 1.04 -28.30 -31.91
CA LEU A 776 2.50 -28.48 -31.80
C LEU A 776 3.22 -28.42 -33.15
N ASP A 777 2.53 -28.70 -34.25
CA ASP A 777 3.10 -28.68 -35.60
C ASP A 777 3.25 -27.27 -36.19
N GLN A 778 2.86 -26.23 -35.44
CA GLN A 778 3.07 -24.83 -35.83
C GLN A 778 4.43 -24.32 -35.31
N PRO A 779 5.28 -23.71 -36.15
CA PRO A 779 6.59 -23.26 -35.74
C PRO A 779 6.46 -22.10 -34.73
N GLN A 780 6.91 -22.32 -33.50
CA GLN A 780 6.96 -21.33 -32.41
C GLN A 780 8.43 -20.94 -32.14
N GLU A 781 8.71 -19.65 -32.00
CA GLU A 781 10.07 -19.09 -31.96
C GLU A 781 10.88 -19.34 -30.67
N SER A 782 10.32 -20.04 -29.68
CA SER A 782 11.07 -20.44 -28.49
C SER A 782 10.35 -21.57 -27.74
N ALA A 783 10.91 -22.78 -27.66
CA ALA A 783 10.31 -23.81 -26.82
C ALA A 783 11.26 -24.90 -26.33
N ILE A 784 11.25 -25.09 -25.01
CA ILE A 784 11.43 -26.39 -24.36
C ILE A 784 10.15 -27.18 -24.66
N ASN A 785 10.28 -28.39 -25.22
CA ASN A 785 9.12 -29.22 -25.58
C ASN A 785 8.84 -30.28 -24.50
N PHE A 786 7.60 -30.34 -23.99
CA PHE A 786 7.13 -31.40 -23.11
C PHE A 786 6.29 -32.40 -23.92
N TRP A 787 6.58 -33.69 -23.80
CA TRP A 787 5.93 -34.76 -24.57
C TRP A 787 5.08 -35.63 -23.64
N SER A 788 3.90 -36.05 -24.08
CA SER A 788 3.03 -36.97 -23.36
C SER A 788 2.74 -38.23 -24.17
N TYR A 789 2.23 -39.27 -23.50
CA TYR A 789 1.74 -40.51 -24.11
C TYR A 789 0.72 -40.22 -25.22
N GLY A 790 0.82 -40.92 -26.37
CA GLY A 790 -0.05 -40.72 -27.54
C GLY A 790 0.50 -39.76 -28.61
N THR A 791 1.74 -39.30 -28.47
CA THR A 791 2.46 -38.56 -29.53
C THR A 791 3.33 -39.53 -30.33
N LYS A 792 3.34 -39.38 -31.66
CA LYS A 792 3.95 -40.35 -32.58
C LYS A 792 5.44 -40.54 -32.35
N GLU A 793 6.12 -39.47 -31.99
CA GLU A 793 7.56 -39.41 -31.74
C GLU A 793 7.93 -40.03 -30.39
N PHE A 794 7.09 -39.84 -29.37
CA PHE A 794 7.24 -40.47 -28.04
C PHE A 794 6.94 -41.97 -28.11
N ASP A 795 5.85 -42.37 -28.76
CA ASP A 795 5.42 -43.76 -28.92
C ASP A 795 6.43 -44.57 -29.76
N ALA A 796 7.02 -43.96 -30.81
CA ALA A 796 8.06 -44.59 -31.63
C ALA A 796 9.39 -44.82 -30.87
N SER A 797 9.70 -43.97 -29.90
CA SER A 797 10.94 -44.05 -29.11
C SER A 797 10.91 -45.11 -28.01
N LEU A 798 9.71 -45.57 -27.61
CA LEU A 798 9.53 -46.39 -26.41
C LEU A 798 9.22 -47.87 -26.64
N ARG A 799 8.74 -48.28 -27.83
CA ARG A 799 8.39 -49.68 -28.18
C ARG A 799 7.73 -50.46 -27.02
N LEU A 800 6.80 -49.84 -26.30
CA LEU A 800 6.10 -50.50 -25.20
C LEU A 800 4.88 -51.28 -25.70
N PRO A 801 4.61 -52.49 -25.18
CA PRO A 801 3.52 -53.33 -25.67
C PRO A 801 2.12 -52.85 -25.27
N THR A 802 1.95 -51.93 -24.30
CA THR A 802 0.63 -51.40 -23.91
C THR A 802 0.74 -50.02 -23.21
N PRO A 803 -0.18 -49.05 -23.46
CA PRO A 803 -0.19 -47.75 -22.77
C PRO A 803 -0.57 -47.84 -21.28
N PRO A 804 -0.04 -46.96 -20.40
CA PRO A 804 -0.44 -46.88 -19.00
C PRO A 804 -1.83 -46.27 -18.84
N SER A 805 -2.55 -46.69 -17.79
CA SER A 805 -3.93 -46.32 -17.50
C SER A 805 -4.09 -44.96 -16.78
N GLN A 806 -3.00 -44.30 -16.42
CA GLN A 806 -2.99 -42.94 -15.85
C GLN A 806 -2.03 -42.02 -16.62
N PRO A 807 -2.32 -40.71 -16.72
CA PRO A 807 -1.43 -39.76 -17.40
C PRO A 807 -0.12 -39.62 -16.64
N CYS A 808 1.00 -39.87 -17.30
CA CYS A 808 2.33 -39.55 -16.78
C CYS A 808 2.97 -38.46 -17.64
N LEU A 809 3.54 -37.44 -16.98
CA LEU A 809 4.31 -36.38 -17.63
C LEU A 809 5.79 -36.71 -17.49
N ILE A 810 6.50 -36.77 -18.61
CA ILE A 810 7.94 -37.05 -18.64
C ILE A 810 8.65 -35.79 -19.11
N ARG A 811 9.58 -35.30 -18.28
CA ARG A 811 10.41 -34.15 -18.59
C ARG A 811 11.66 -34.61 -19.34
N LEU A 812 11.75 -34.29 -20.62
CA LEU A 812 13.00 -34.39 -21.38
C LEU A 812 13.74 -33.06 -21.29
N GLN A 813 14.97 -33.08 -20.78
CA GLN A 813 15.81 -31.88 -20.71
C GLN A 813 17.08 -32.09 -21.52
N THR A 814 17.32 -31.23 -22.50
CA THR A 814 18.59 -31.21 -23.22
C THR A 814 19.60 -30.37 -22.43
N ILE A 815 20.79 -30.91 -22.16
CA ILE A 815 21.85 -30.20 -21.45
C ILE A 815 23.04 -30.07 -22.40
N GLY A 816 23.25 -28.85 -22.94
CA GLY A 816 24.32 -28.56 -23.91
C GLY A 816 24.06 -29.16 -25.31
N SER A 817 25.13 -29.34 -26.09
CA SER A 817 25.08 -29.84 -27.49
C SER A 817 24.99 -31.36 -27.62
N SER A 818 24.92 -32.11 -26.51
CA SER A 818 24.74 -33.57 -26.53
C SER A 818 23.43 -33.94 -25.85
N GLN A 819 22.51 -34.54 -26.62
CA GLN A 819 21.24 -35.04 -26.10
C GLN A 819 21.48 -36.21 -25.15
N ARG A 820 21.26 -36.01 -23.84
CA ARG A 820 21.05 -37.10 -22.90
C ARG A 820 19.63 -37.01 -22.35
N ILE A 821 18.91 -38.12 -22.46
CA ILE A 821 17.53 -38.28 -22.00
C ILE A 821 17.58 -38.69 -20.52
N GLY A 822 16.94 -37.91 -19.64
CA GLY A 822 16.72 -38.27 -18.24
C GLY A 822 15.23 -38.53 -18.01
N PHE A 823 14.91 -39.60 -17.28
CA PHE A 823 13.53 -39.99 -16.95
C PHE A 823 13.21 -39.58 -15.51
N TYR A 824 11.98 -39.12 -15.26
CA TYR A 824 11.56 -38.66 -13.95
C TYR A 824 10.15 -39.17 -13.63
N ALA A 825 9.95 -39.64 -12.40
CA ALA A 825 8.67 -40.11 -11.88
C ALA A 825 8.15 -39.15 -10.80
N TRP A 826 6.84 -38.88 -10.80
CA TRP A 826 6.23 -38.09 -9.74
C TRP A 826 5.89 -39.00 -8.55
N ARG A 827 6.65 -38.89 -7.46
CA ARG A 827 6.45 -39.68 -6.24
C ARG A 827 6.50 -38.78 -5.03
N ARG A 828 5.57 -38.97 -4.09
CA ARG A 828 5.53 -38.25 -2.80
C ARG A 828 5.62 -36.72 -2.95
N GLY A 829 4.94 -36.16 -3.96
CA GLY A 829 4.87 -34.71 -4.18
C GLY A 829 6.12 -34.06 -4.78
N ARG A 830 7.05 -34.82 -5.36
CA ARG A 830 8.24 -34.31 -6.06
C ARG A 830 8.62 -35.18 -7.26
N TRP A 831 9.36 -34.61 -8.22
CA TRP A 831 9.91 -35.33 -9.36
C TRP A 831 11.21 -36.03 -8.95
N GLU A 832 11.23 -37.35 -9.00
CA GLU A 832 12.40 -38.16 -8.67
C GLU A 832 13.04 -38.70 -9.96
N PRO A 833 14.36 -38.54 -10.16
CA PRO A 833 15.05 -39.13 -11.30
C PRO A 833 15.01 -40.65 -11.18
N VAL A 834 14.66 -41.32 -12.28
CA VAL A 834 14.70 -42.78 -12.40
C VAL A 834 15.80 -43.15 -13.38
N GLN A 835 16.57 -44.18 -13.02
CA GLN A 835 17.84 -44.48 -13.69
C GLN A 835 17.65 -45.11 -15.06
N SER A 836 16.50 -45.76 -15.26
CA SER A 836 16.11 -46.33 -16.54
C SER A 836 14.60 -46.22 -16.75
N LEU A 837 14.20 -46.37 -18.00
CA LEU A 837 12.80 -46.47 -18.39
C LEU A 837 12.10 -47.68 -17.75
N ASP A 838 12.79 -48.82 -17.61
CA ASP A 838 12.22 -50.02 -17.00
C ASP A 838 11.87 -49.82 -15.52
N GLU A 839 12.68 -49.05 -14.80
CA GLU A 839 12.43 -48.67 -13.39
C GLU A 839 11.22 -47.73 -13.26
N LEU A 840 11.02 -46.83 -14.22
CA LEU A 840 9.83 -45.99 -14.29
C LEU A 840 8.56 -46.84 -14.47
N LEU A 841 8.61 -47.82 -15.38
CA LEU A 841 7.45 -48.65 -15.72
C LEU A 841 7.06 -49.60 -14.59
N GLN A 842 8.02 -50.22 -13.89
CA GLN A 842 7.73 -51.06 -12.72
C GLN A 842 7.06 -50.28 -11.57
N SER A 843 7.33 -48.98 -11.45
CA SER A 843 6.74 -48.15 -10.40
C SER A 843 5.30 -47.69 -10.65
N LEU A 844 4.80 -47.93 -11.86
CA LEU A 844 3.41 -47.67 -12.23
C LEU A 844 2.52 -48.90 -12.03
N ASP A 845 3.10 -50.05 -11.67
CA ASP A 845 2.42 -51.36 -11.58
C ASP A 845 2.18 -51.82 -10.13
N THR A 846 2.00 -50.90 -9.17
CA THR A 846 1.60 -51.28 -7.79
C THR A 846 0.08 -51.40 -7.69
N THR A 847 -0.43 -52.57 -8.05
CA THR A 847 -1.73 -53.07 -7.60
C THR A 847 -1.58 -53.69 -6.20
N GLU A 848 -1.68 -52.92 -5.12
CA GLU A 848 -1.90 -53.47 -3.77
C GLU A 848 -3.01 -52.74 -3.00
N GLN A 849 -4.17 -53.42 -3.00
CA GLN A 849 -5.12 -53.60 -1.90
C GLN A 849 -5.86 -52.38 -1.33
N ARG A 850 -6.98 -52.03 -2.00
CA ARG A 850 -8.18 -51.50 -1.32
C ARG A 850 -8.92 -52.67 -0.67
N ASP A 851 -9.00 -52.67 0.66
CA ASP A 851 -9.98 -53.46 1.40
C ASP A 851 -11.36 -52.78 1.25
N PRO A 852 -12.41 -53.47 0.75
CA PRO A 852 -13.73 -52.88 0.56
C PRO A 852 -14.67 -53.24 1.72
N GLY A 853 -15.11 -52.25 2.49
CA GLY A 853 -16.19 -52.39 3.47
C GLY A 853 -16.96 -51.10 3.68
N PRO A 854 -18.30 -51.13 3.85
CA PRO A 854 -19.16 -50.33 3.00
C PRO A 854 -19.79 -49.10 3.66
N ALA A 855 -19.98 -48.10 2.79
CA ALA A 855 -20.96 -47.01 2.79
C ALA A 855 -21.80 -46.74 4.05
N ALA A 856 -21.55 -45.58 4.65
CA ALA A 856 -22.55 -44.53 4.87
C ALA A 856 -21.89 -43.16 4.67
#